data_AF-A0A3B0WEJ3-F1
#
_entry.id   AF-A0A3B0WEJ3-F1
#
_cell.length_a   1.000
_cell.length_b   1.000
_cell.length_c   1.000
_cell.angle_alpha   90.00
_cell.angle_beta   90.00
_cell.angle_gamma   90.00
#
_symmetry.space_group_name_H-M   'P 1'
#
loop_
_entity.id
_entity.type
_entity.pdbx_description
1 polymer ?
#
loop_
_entity_poly.entity_id
_entity_poly.type
_entity_poly.pdbx_seq_one_letter_code
_entity_poly.pdbx_strand_id
1 'polypeptide(L)'
;MPSLLDTSLSGLRAYQGALSTTSQNIANVGNEDYTRQRVEFNARLPIKQGSGFVGQGVDLTSVNRVIDSFNTINVRELTANTARLEAFESFSSRIENVIADQDASLLPTLNSFFGSLNDVANDPSANAPRVALIATAESLQQRFLSISGELKNVEDEINSRIRSDINEINAITSDLASLNNAITRISAPDKRPSDLLDKRDGLVKKLAEKISVTVVEQRDGSFNVLVGTGQLLVTNSTSLTLVAQTDDAQPDKVSVAVQSGSGGTVGITNALVGGDLGGIIDFRDNLLNATQNRLGRTAIGVSEAMNAQNIQGLDLKGDLGENLFSTVSTGVLQGQFGGDYIANGFDRTGETVTFNLGFDGVNLATSVAINAGETNDVIAQNILTAIGVAAGVGVVGGVVTVPGTTTGQSMRFSLYGSNIQFEKIGGPSTLGNDLQITGLADDGAGAGNANDAIMSLSALGSSSTRTTAGAVSNGNNASFLGPSTVAIPNANNTGTGIANFSITDIAQLTNSDYELSFNGGNYTLIRLSDSATVVNGVGPNFSVDGLEISTSGVPVNGDSFFIRPTQNGALSFKSLVSDPAKIAAAFPVRATSNVANIGDISVNKTTVTDALNGDLTDTVDIVFNPAGTFNVVDRATGVAFPGQTNISYFDGINVTQNGWQIQIKGSPQVGDTLTVQQNTNSASDNRNMLLLAGLQTKSVLDNNTTTFEQTYNALTSEVGVVSQQVSINLDVEKSLLQSAFARRESVSGVNLDEEAADLIRFQQAYQALARIIQASDEIFQSLLASV
;
A
#
# COMPACT_ATOMS: atom_id res chain seq x y z
N MET A 1 -46.20 -74.77 14.05
CA MET A 1 -44.73 -74.69 14.14
C MET A 1 -44.04 -73.74 13.14
N PRO A 2 -44.55 -73.44 11.92
CA PRO A 2 -43.86 -72.53 10.98
C PRO A 2 -43.48 -71.16 11.59
N SER A 3 -44.38 -70.60 12.41
CA SER A 3 -44.22 -69.29 13.06
C SER A 3 -43.01 -69.16 14.01
N LEU A 4 -42.53 -70.26 14.61
CA LEU A 4 -41.39 -70.22 15.54
C LEU A 4 -40.05 -70.20 14.80
N LEU A 5 -39.95 -70.95 13.70
CA LEU A 5 -38.81 -70.91 12.77
C LEU A 5 -38.71 -69.55 12.07
N ASP A 6 -39.82 -68.99 11.61
CA ASP A 6 -39.84 -67.67 10.94
C ASP A 6 -39.46 -66.53 11.90
N THR A 7 -39.90 -66.60 13.15
CA THR A 7 -39.52 -65.65 14.22
C THR A 7 -38.02 -65.76 14.54
N SER A 8 -37.49 -66.99 14.57
CA SER A 8 -36.08 -67.22 14.88
C SER A 8 -35.16 -66.82 13.73
N LEU A 9 -35.56 -67.08 12.47
CA LEU A 9 -34.83 -66.70 11.27
C LEU A 9 -34.80 -65.18 11.06
N SER A 10 -35.92 -64.50 11.29
CA SER A 10 -35.98 -63.04 11.22
C SER A 10 -35.09 -62.38 12.27
N GLY A 11 -35.17 -62.86 13.52
CA GLY A 11 -34.28 -62.41 14.60
C GLY A 11 -32.81 -62.66 14.30
N LEU A 12 -32.43 -63.84 13.77
CA LEU A 12 -31.03 -64.13 13.41
C LEU A 12 -30.47 -63.12 12.41
N ARG A 13 -31.24 -62.81 11.35
CA ARG A 13 -30.82 -61.82 10.34
C ARG A 13 -30.69 -60.43 10.94
N ALA A 14 -31.64 -60.04 11.81
CA ALA A 14 -31.62 -58.74 12.48
C ALA A 14 -30.40 -58.59 13.40
N TYR A 15 -30.10 -59.60 14.23
CA TYR A 15 -28.93 -59.58 15.11
C TYR A 15 -27.60 -59.78 14.38
N GLN A 16 -27.58 -60.48 13.24
CA GLN A 16 -26.41 -60.53 12.36
C GLN A 16 -26.07 -59.12 11.82
N GLY A 17 -27.09 -58.36 11.41
CA GLY A 17 -26.93 -56.96 11.02
C GLY A 17 -26.39 -56.10 12.18
N ALA A 18 -26.96 -56.26 13.38
CA ALA A 18 -26.50 -55.54 14.58
C ALA A 18 -25.05 -55.85 14.95
N LEU A 19 -24.63 -57.12 14.84
CA LEU A 19 -23.24 -57.52 15.02
C LEU A 19 -22.32 -56.86 13.98
N SER A 20 -22.74 -56.81 12.72
CA SER A 20 -21.98 -56.14 11.66
C SER A 20 -21.84 -54.63 11.91
N THR A 21 -22.91 -53.94 12.32
CA THR A 21 -22.87 -52.51 12.64
C THR A 21 -21.97 -52.22 13.84
N THR A 22 -22.07 -53.02 14.90
CA THR A 22 -21.20 -52.88 16.08
C THR A 22 -19.73 -53.14 15.71
N SER A 23 -19.46 -54.14 14.88
CA SER A 23 -18.12 -54.40 14.35
C SER A 23 -17.61 -53.24 13.49
N GLN A 24 -18.48 -52.58 12.71
CA GLN A 24 -18.14 -51.42 11.91
C GLN A 24 -17.78 -50.22 12.80
N ASN A 25 -18.55 -49.96 13.86
CA ASN A 25 -18.24 -48.92 14.84
C ASN A 25 -16.87 -49.15 15.48
N ILE A 26 -16.63 -50.37 15.99
CA ILE A 26 -15.34 -50.73 16.62
C ILE A 26 -14.18 -50.56 15.63
N ALA A 27 -14.35 -51.00 14.38
CA ALA A 27 -13.31 -50.89 13.35
C ALA A 27 -12.97 -49.43 12.99
N ASN A 28 -13.91 -48.49 13.16
CA ASN A 28 -13.75 -47.09 12.79
C ASN A 28 -13.56 -46.15 14.01
N VAL A 29 -13.33 -46.67 15.21
CA VAL A 29 -13.15 -45.85 16.43
C VAL A 29 -12.03 -44.79 16.30
N GLY A 30 -11.01 -45.04 15.47
CA GLY A 30 -9.91 -44.10 15.23
C GLY A 30 -10.12 -43.14 14.06
N ASN A 31 -11.26 -43.20 13.35
CA ASN A 31 -11.57 -42.32 12.24
C ASN A 31 -12.38 -41.12 12.74
N GLU A 32 -11.76 -39.94 12.73
CA GLU A 32 -12.36 -38.70 13.25
C GLU A 32 -13.63 -38.24 12.51
N ASP A 33 -13.78 -38.64 11.25
CA ASP A 33 -14.95 -38.30 10.42
C ASP A 33 -16.07 -39.35 10.54
N TYR A 34 -15.82 -40.48 11.21
CA TYR A 34 -16.80 -41.55 11.38
C TYR A 34 -17.83 -41.19 12.45
N THR A 35 -19.11 -41.36 12.12
CA THR A 35 -20.19 -41.17 13.10
C THR A 35 -20.71 -42.51 13.57
N ARG A 36 -20.87 -42.68 14.89
CA ARG A 36 -21.42 -43.89 15.49
C ARG A 36 -22.75 -44.25 14.85
N GLN A 37 -22.89 -45.51 14.47
CA GLN A 37 -24.10 -46.04 13.85
C GLN A 37 -24.91 -46.85 14.87
N ARG A 38 -26.22 -46.64 14.90
CA ARG A 38 -27.16 -47.36 15.77
C ARG A 38 -28.19 -48.13 14.95
N VAL A 39 -28.41 -49.38 15.32
CA VAL A 39 -29.43 -50.23 14.73
C VAL A 39 -30.81 -49.96 15.32
N GLU A 40 -31.83 -49.95 14.46
CA GLU A 40 -33.23 -49.84 14.86
C GLU A 40 -34.00 -51.11 14.52
N PHE A 41 -34.68 -51.66 15.52
CA PHE A 41 -35.45 -52.89 15.40
C PHE A 41 -36.94 -52.57 15.42
N ASN A 42 -37.71 -53.14 14.48
CA ASN A 42 -39.17 -53.09 14.54
C ASN A 42 -39.76 -54.48 14.54
N ALA A 43 -40.76 -54.68 15.40
CA ALA A 43 -41.54 -55.91 15.41
C ALA A 43 -42.31 -56.02 14.08
N ARG A 44 -42.26 -57.21 13.47
CA ARG A 44 -43.05 -57.50 12.28
C ARG A 44 -44.54 -57.50 12.62
N LEU A 45 -45.37 -57.06 11.67
CA LEU A 45 -46.83 -57.06 11.84
C LEU A 45 -47.33 -58.47 12.21
N PRO A 46 -48.16 -58.63 13.24
CA PRO A 46 -48.61 -59.94 13.67
C PRO A 46 -49.62 -60.54 12.66
N ILE A 47 -49.57 -61.85 12.49
CA ILE A 47 -50.57 -62.59 11.70
C ILE A 47 -51.71 -63.04 12.58
N LYS A 48 -52.95 -62.88 12.09
CA LYS A 48 -54.13 -63.38 12.79
C LYS A 48 -54.22 -64.90 12.59
N GLN A 49 -54.21 -65.65 13.70
CA GLN A 49 -54.29 -67.10 13.70
C GLN A 49 -55.34 -67.55 14.74
N GLY A 50 -56.45 -68.14 14.27
CA GLY A 50 -57.59 -68.45 15.14
C GLY A 50 -58.26 -67.20 15.73
N SER A 51 -58.49 -67.19 17.05
CA SER A 51 -59.04 -66.04 17.80
C SER A 51 -57.98 -65.01 18.25
N GLY A 52 -56.68 -65.24 17.98
CA GLY A 52 -55.58 -64.40 18.46
C GLY A 52 -54.65 -63.87 17.36
N PHE A 53 -53.70 -63.04 17.77
CA PHE A 53 -52.62 -62.50 16.94
C PHE A 53 -51.29 -63.12 17.37
N VAL A 54 -50.51 -63.58 16.40
CA VAL A 54 -49.19 -64.19 16.62
C VAL A 54 -48.13 -63.29 16.00
N GLY A 55 -47.11 -62.92 16.78
CA GLY A 55 -45.98 -62.13 16.29
C GLY A 55 -45.13 -62.91 15.29
N GLN A 56 -44.49 -62.19 14.37
CA GLN A 56 -43.64 -62.78 13.32
C GLN A 56 -42.13 -62.55 13.55
N GLY A 57 -41.75 -62.08 14.74
CA GLY A 57 -40.39 -61.69 15.08
C GLY A 57 -40.09 -60.22 14.78
N VAL A 58 -38.84 -59.94 14.44
CA VAL A 58 -38.29 -58.57 14.36
C VAL A 58 -37.48 -58.41 13.07
N ASP A 59 -37.50 -57.20 12.51
CA ASP A 59 -36.62 -56.81 11.43
C ASP A 59 -35.66 -55.69 11.88
N LEU A 60 -34.45 -55.73 11.34
CA LEU A 60 -33.58 -54.56 11.29
C LEU A 60 -34.19 -53.59 10.28
N THR A 61 -34.71 -52.47 10.75
CA THR A 61 -35.48 -51.54 9.92
C THR A 61 -34.56 -50.53 9.25
N SER A 62 -33.61 -49.99 10.02
CA SER A 62 -32.64 -48.99 9.60
C SER A 62 -31.35 -49.09 10.42
N VAL A 63 -30.29 -48.52 9.87
CA VAL A 63 -29.05 -48.21 10.57
C VAL A 63 -28.87 -46.70 10.46
N ASN A 64 -29.00 -46.01 11.59
CA ASN A 64 -29.02 -44.55 11.64
C ASN A 64 -27.72 -44.02 12.28
N ARG A 65 -27.23 -42.89 11.78
CA ARG A 65 -26.11 -42.15 12.40
C ARG A 65 -26.59 -41.47 13.68
N VAL A 66 -25.81 -41.54 14.75
CA VAL A 66 -26.05 -40.77 15.98
C VAL A 66 -25.36 -39.43 15.82
N ILE A 67 -26.12 -38.38 15.47
CA ILE A 67 -25.57 -37.05 15.21
C ILE A 67 -26.35 -35.98 15.98
N ASP A 68 -25.62 -34.99 16.49
CA ASP A 68 -26.19 -33.74 16.99
C ASP A 68 -25.88 -32.61 16.00
N SER A 69 -26.91 -32.10 15.33
CA SER A 69 -26.76 -31.09 14.29
C SER A 69 -26.21 -29.77 14.82
N PHE A 70 -26.54 -29.40 16.06
CA PHE A 70 -26.06 -28.17 16.68
C PHE A 70 -24.56 -28.25 16.96
N ASN A 71 -24.09 -29.36 17.54
CA ASN A 71 -22.66 -29.57 17.81
C ASN A 71 -21.85 -29.65 16.51
N THR A 72 -22.40 -30.28 15.46
CA THR A 72 -21.73 -30.33 14.15
C THR A 72 -21.60 -28.94 13.50
N ILE A 73 -22.63 -28.10 13.58
CA ILE A 73 -22.55 -26.71 13.10
C ILE A 73 -21.53 -25.91 13.90
N ASN A 74 -21.54 -26.04 15.23
CA ASN A 74 -20.62 -25.32 16.11
C ASN A 74 -19.15 -25.71 15.84
N VAL A 75 -18.85 -27.00 15.70
CA VAL A 75 -17.51 -27.46 15.30
C VAL A 75 -17.10 -26.85 13.96
N ARG A 76 -17.98 -26.85 12.96
CA ARG A 76 -17.69 -26.27 11.64
C ARG A 76 -17.37 -24.77 11.69
N GLU A 77 -18.14 -24.00 12.45
CA GLU A 77 -17.92 -22.56 12.60
C GLU A 77 -16.59 -22.26 13.31
N LEU A 78 -16.29 -22.96 14.39
CA LEU A 78 -15.03 -22.82 15.12
C LEU A 78 -13.83 -23.29 14.29
N THR A 79 -13.99 -24.32 13.44
CA THR A 79 -12.95 -24.74 12.49
C THR A 79 -12.63 -23.63 11.51
N ALA A 80 -13.65 -23.00 10.92
CA ALA A 80 -13.44 -21.89 9.99
C ALA A 80 -12.78 -20.68 10.67
N ASN A 81 -13.23 -20.31 11.86
CA ASN A 81 -12.63 -19.18 12.60
C ASN A 81 -11.19 -19.47 13.05
N THR A 82 -10.91 -20.69 13.53
CA THR A 82 -9.55 -21.11 13.89
C THR A 82 -8.64 -21.02 12.67
N ALA A 83 -9.02 -21.61 11.53
CA ALA A 83 -8.20 -21.56 10.31
C ALA A 83 -7.96 -20.13 9.81
N ARG A 84 -8.94 -19.23 9.97
CA ARG A 84 -8.79 -17.80 9.67
C ARG A 84 -7.67 -17.17 10.49
N LEU A 85 -7.69 -17.38 11.80
CA LEU A 85 -6.72 -16.80 12.72
C LEU A 85 -5.34 -17.45 12.58
N GLU A 86 -5.26 -18.76 12.29
CA GLU A 86 -3.99 -19.43 12.00
C GLU A 86 -3.31 -18.84 10.76
N ALA A 87 -4.07 -18.62 9.70
CA ALA A 87 -3.56 -17.99 8.49
C ALA A 87 -3.07 -16.56 8.76
N PHE A 88 -3.88 -15.76 9.47
CA PHE A 88 -3.52 -14.38 9.82
C PHE A 88 -2.27 -14.34 10.71
N GLU A 89 -2.20 -15.16 11.76
CA GLU A 89 -1.08 -15.22 12.71
C GLU A 89 0.23 -15.57 12.00
N SER A 90 0.21 -16.62 11.15
CA SER A 90 1.39 -17.07 10.42
C SER A 90 2.02 -15.95 9.57
N PHE A 91 1.22 -15.16 8.86
CA PHE A 91 1.72 -14.03 8.09
C PHE A 91 2.09 -12.82 8.96
N SER A 92 1.38 -12.58 10.07
CA SER A 92 1.68 -11.49 11.01
C SER A 92 3.02 -11.68 11.70
N SER A 93 3.28 -12.88 12.22
CA SER A 93 4.54 -13.25 12.84
C SER A 93 5.72 -13.11 11.87
N ARG A 94 5.51 -13.34 10.57
CA ARG A 94 6.54 -13.10 9.55
C ARG A 94 6.85 -11.62 9.36
N ILE A 95 5.83 -10.76 9.23
CA ILE A 95 6.06 -9.31 9.14
C ILE A 95 6.70 -8.77 10.42
N GLU A 96 6.22 -9.22 11.58
CA GLU A 96 6.78 -8.83 12.88
C GLU A 96 8.28 -9.14 12.94
N ASN A 97 8.69 -10.35 12.57
CA ASN A 97 10.10 -10.72 12.53
C ASN A 97 10.94 -9.86 11.57
N VAL A 98 10.38 -9.42 10.43
CA VAL A 98 11.09 -8.56 9.47
C VAL A 98 11.29 -7.13 10.01
N ILE A 99 10.31 -6.60 10.73
CA ILE A 99 10.26 -5.19 11.16
C ILE A 99 10.85 -5.01 12.57
N ALA A 100 10.65 -5.96 13.48
CA ALA A 100 11.05 -5.88 14.88
C ALA A 100 12.45 -6.46 15.17
N ASP A 101 13.19 -6.90 14.15
CA ASP A 101 14.55 -7.41 14.32
C ASP A 101 15.48 -6.32 14.89
N GLN A 102 16.06 -6.57 16.07
CA GLN A 102 16.87 -5.56 16.79
C GLN A 102 18.16 -5.20 16.07
N ASP A 103 18.76 -6.15 15.35
CA ASP A 103 20.04 -5.96 14.66
C ASP A 103 19.81 -5.54 13.20
N ALA A 104 18.74 -6.04 12.60
CA ALA A 104 18.47 -5.79 11.22
C ALA A 104 17.65 -4.50 11.03
N SER A 105 16.73 -4.09 11.92
CA SER A 105 15.73 -3.01 11.73
C SER A 105 16.20 -1.67 11.13
N LEU A 106 15.24 -0.80 10.79
CA LEU A 106 15.54 0.51 10.20
C LEU A 106 16.30 1.43 11.18
N LEU A 107 16.03 1.35 12.49
CA LEU A 107 16.53 2.31 13.47
C LEU A 107 18.06 2.35 13.60
N PRO A 108 18.79 1.23 13.74
CA PRO A 108 20.25 1.26 13.78
C PRO A 108 20.88 1.92 12.54
N THR A 109 20.30 1.65 11.36
CA THR A 109 20.77 2.20 10.10
C THR A 109 20.49 3.70 10.00
N LEU A 110 19.31 4.14 10.46
CA LEU A 110 18.94 5.55 10.53
C LEU A 110 19.84 6.31 11.51
N ASN A 111 20.11 5.74 12.68
CA ASN A 111 21.02 6.30 13.69
C ASN A 111 22.46 6.43 13.15
N SER A 112 22.92 5.42 12.41
CA SER A 112 24.25 5.44 11.79
C SER A 112 24.36 6.55 10.72
N PHE A 113 23.31 6.74 9.93
CA PHE A 113 23.22 7.83 8.96
C PHE A 113 23.22 9.22 9.62
N PHE A 114 22.45 9.43 10.69
CA PHE A 114 22.52 10.70 11.42
C PHE A 114 23.84 10.89 12.18
N GLY A 115 24.47 9.81 12.65
CA GLY A 115 25.83 9.83 13.19
C GLY A 115 26.86 10.34 12.19
N SER A 116 26.82 9.86 10.95
CA SER A 116 27.75 10.30 9.91
C SER A 116 27.50 11.75 9.45
N LEU A 117 26.25 12.25 9.49
CA LEU A 117 25.98 13.68 9.32
C LEU A 117 26.67 14.52 10.41
N ASN A 118 26.64 14.08 11.67
CA ASN A 118 27.35 14.75 12.75
C ASN A 118 28.87 14.70 12.55
N ASP A 119 29.42 13.60 12.03
CA ASP A 119 30.85 13.49 11.70
C ASP A 119 31.26 14.49 10.62
N VAL A 120 30.44 14.67 9.56
CA VAL A 120 30.67 15.72 8.55
C VAL A 120 30.50 17.11 9.15
N ALA A 121 29.56 17.31 10.08
CA ALA A 121 29.43 18.60 10.76
C ALA A 121 30.67 18.95 11.60
N ASN A 122 31.31 17.95 12.22
CA ASN A 122 32.50 18.15 13.05
C ASN A 122 33.76 18.44 12.22
N ASP A 123 33.87 17.88 11.01
CA ASP A 123 34.95 18.17 10.06
C ASP A 123 34.39 18.33 8.62
N PRO A 124 33.80 19.49 8.29
CA PRO A 124 33.13 19.71 7.00
C PRO A 124 34.11 19.77 5.83
N SER A 125 35.40 19.98 6.10
CA SER A 125 36.44 20.11 5.08
C SER A 125 37.03 18.76 4.66
N ALA A 126 36.93 17.75 5.51
CA ALA A 126 37.51 16.44 5.26
C ALA A 126 36.65 15.59 4.32
N ASN A 127 37.32 14.90 3.39
CA ASN A 127 36.66 13.99 2.46
C ASN A 127 36.22 12.68 3.13
N ALA A 128 36.93 12.22 4.16
CA ALA A 128 36.67 10.91 4.78
C ALA A 128 35.28 10.81 5.46
N PRO A 129 34.83 11.78 6.28
CA PRO A 129 33.47 11.78 6.82
C PRO A 129 32.38 11.81 5.74
N ARG A 130 32.63 12.50 4.63
CA ARG A 130 31.68 12.61 3.49
C ARG A 130 31.53 11.28 2.75
N VAL A 131 32.63 10.55 2.55
CA VAL A 131 32.59 9.18 2.01
C VAL A 131 31.83 8.25 2.96
N ALA A 132 32.04 8.36 4.27
CA ALA A 132 31.31 7.58 5.25
C ALA A 132 29.81 7.90 5.23
N LEU A 133 29.43 9.18 5.09
CA LEU A 133 28.05 9.61 4.95
C LEU A 133 27.36 8.95 3.74
N ILE A 134 28.00 8.95 2.56
CA ILE A 134 27.48 8.27 1.37
C ILE A 134 27.27 6.78 1.63
N ALA A 135 28.25 6.09 2.23
CA ALA A 135 28.13 4.67 2.54
C ALA A 135 26.96 4.37 3.52
N THR A 136 26.74 5.23 4.52
CA THR A 136 25.58 5.09 5.42
C THR A 136 24.26 5.42 4.75
N ALA A 137 24.22 6.36 3.78
CA ALA A 137 23.04 6.66 2.98
C ALA A 137 22.65 5.49 2.07
N GLU A 138 23.65 4.84 1.44
CA GLU A 138 23.46 3.60 0.67
C GLU A 138 22.96 2.46 1.56
N SER A 139 23.52 2.31 2.76
CA SER A 139 23.08 1.30 3.73
C SER A 139 21.61 1.53 4.14
N LEU A 140 21.23 2.80 4.37
CA LEU A 140 19.84 3.19 4.67
C LEU A 140 18.90 2.84 3.50
N GLN A 141 19.31 3.13 2.26
CA GLN A 141 18.58 2.73 1.07
C GLN A 141 18.39 1.20 1.02
N GLN A 142 19.47 0.42 1.15
CA GLN A 142 19.38 -1.04 1.09
C GLN A 142 18.45 -1.60 2.16
N ARG A 143 18.40 -0.97 3.34
CA ARG A 143 17.49 -1.39 4.40
C ARG A 143 16.02 -1.14 4.05
N PHE A 144 15.67 0.04 3.51
CA PHE A 144 14.31 0.30 3.02
C PHE A 144 13.90 -0.67 1.90
N LEU A 145 14.80 -0.91 0.94
CA LEU A 145 14.58 -1.85 -0.15
C LEU A 145 14.41 -3.29 0.34
N SER A 146 15.21 -3.72 1.32
CA SER A 146 15.11 -5.07 1.88
C SER A 146 13.77 -5.28 2.60
N ILE A 147 13.37 -4.37 3.51
CA ILE A 147 12.09 -4.52 4.23
C ILE A 147 10.92 -4.49 3.23
N SER A 148 10.90 -3.53 2.31
CA SER A 148 9.82 -3.40 1.34
C SER A 148 9.77 -4.56 0.34
N GLY A 149 10.92 -5.10 -0.06
CA GLY A 149 11.03 -6.32 -0.85
C GLY A 149 10.42 -7.53 -0.15
N GLU A 150 10.68 -7.72 1.15
CA GLU A 150 10.06 -8.79 1.93
C GLU A 150 8.52 -8.62 2.05
N LEU A 151 8.04 -7.40 2.28
CA LEU A 151 6.60 -7.12 2.28
C LEU A 151 5.96 -7.42 0.91
N LYS A 152 6.66 -7.11 -0.18
CA LYS A 152 6.20 -7.41 -1.54
C LYS A 152 6.20 -8.91 -1.82
N ASN A 153 7.19 -9.65 -1.33
CA ASN A 153 7.23 -11.11 -1.42
C ASN A 153 6.05 -11.75 -0.68
N VAL A 154 5.72 -11.23 0.52
CA VAL A 154 4.52 -11.66 1.27
C VAL A 154 3.25 -11.39 0.47
N GLU A 155 3.13 -10.23 -0.17
CA GLU A 155 1.99 -9.89 -1.03
C GLU A 155 1.83 -10.86 -2.22
N ASP A 156 2.94 -11.20 -2.88
CA ASP A 156 2.94 -12.15 -4.02
C ASP A 156 2.61 -13.58 -3.59
N GLU A 157 3.08 -13.97 -2.41
CA GLU A 157 2.74 -15.25 -1.78
C GLU A 157 1.24 -15.33 -1.46
N ILE A 158 0.67 -14.27 -0.87
CA ILE A 158 -0.77 -14.14 -0.61
C ILE A 158 -1.56 -14.32 -1.90
N ASN A 159 -1.19 -13.60 -2.96
CA ASN A 159 -1.85 -13.70 -4.26
C ASN A 159 -1.77 -15.10 -4.86
N SER A 160 -0.67 -15.81 -4.63
CA SER A 160 -0.49 -17.21 -5.07
C SER A 160 -1.35 -18.16 -4.23
N ARG A 161 -1.40 -17.94 -2.91
CA ARG A 161 -2.16 -18.77 -1.97
C ARG A 161 -3.66 -18.64 -2.17
N ILE A 162 -4.17 -17.42 -2.41
CA ILE A 162 -5.57 -17.17 -2.80
C ILE A 162 -5.96 -18.05 -4.01
N ARG A 163 -5.14 -18.08 -5.06
CA ARG A 163 -5.40 -18.89 -6.26
C ARG A 163 -5.36 -20.40 -5.96
N SER A 164 -4.42 -20.82 -5.12
CA SER A 164 -4.29 -22.22 -4.70
C SER A 164 -5.51 -22.68 -3.88
N ASP A 165 -5.92 -21.90 -2.89
CA ASP A 165 -7.07 -22.21 -2.04
C ASP A 165 -8.36 -22.24 -2.84
N ILE A 166 -8.54 -21.34 -3.81
CA ILE A 166 -9.68 -21.39 -4.75
C ILE A 166 -9.70 -22.71 -5.54
N ASN A 167 -8.56 -23.18 -6.04
CA ASN A 167 -8.50 -24.45 -6.75
C ASN A 167 -8.85 -25.64 -5.84
N GLU A 168 -8.39 -25.62 -4.60
CA GLU A 168 -8.71 -26.65 -3.62
C GLU A 168 -10.19 -26.63 -3.22
N ILE A 169 -10.77 -25.45 -3.00
CA ILE A 169 -12.21 -25.25 -2.75
C ILE A 169 -13.04 -25.78 -3.93
N ASN A 170 -12.64 -25.49 -5.17
CA ASN A 170 -13.32 -25.98 -6.36
C ASN A 170 -13.27 -27.51 -6.46
N ALA A 171 -12.15 -28.14 -6.09
CA ALA A 171 -12.05 -29.58 -6.01
C ALA A 171 -12.99 -30.17 -4.94
N ILE A 172 -12.96 -29.63 -3.72
CA ILE A 172 -13.81 -30.09 -2.60
C ILE A 172 -15.29 -29.96 -2.95
N THR A 173 -15.70 -28.84 -3.55
CA THR A 173 -17.10 -28.59 -3.91
C THR A 173 -17.57 -29.48 -5.07
N SER A 174 -16.70 -29.78 -6.03
CA SER A 174 -16.95 -30.78 -7.08
C SER A 174 -17.14 -32.19 -6.49
N ASP A 175 -16.30 -32.58 -5.52
CA ASP A 175 -16.43 -33.87 -4.84
C ASP A 175 -17.72 -33.93 -4.00
N LEU A 176 -18.10 -32.83 -3.33
CA LEU A 176 -19.37 -32.71 -2.62
C LEU A 176 -20.57 -32.86 -3.56
N ALA A 177 -20.54 -32.22 -4.73
CA ALA A 177 -21.61 -32.34 -5.73
C ALA A 177 -21.73 -33.79 -6.26
N SER A 178 -20.60 -34.45 -6.51
CA SER A 178 -20.55 -35.86 -6.93
C SER A 178 -21.10 -36.78 -5.84
N LEU A 179 -20.77 -36.50 -4.58
CA LEU A 179 -21.25 -37.27 -3.44
C LEU A 179 -22.74 -37.06 -3.17
N ASN A 180 -23.26 -35.83 -3.33
CA ASN A 180 -24.70 -35.56 -3.30
C ASN A 180 -25.44 -36.36 -4.40
N ASN A 181 -24.87 -36.47 -5.61
CA ASN A 181 -25.45 -37.30 -6.67
C ASN A 181 -25.46 -38.79 -6.28
N ALA A 182 -24.36 -39.29 -5.71
CA ALA A 182 -24.29 -40.66 -5.23
C ALA A 182 -25.34 -40.92 -4.12
N ILE A 183 -25.41 -40.06 -3.11
CA ILE A 183 -26.37 -40.16 -2.00
C ILE A 183 -27.80 -40.16 -2.54
N THR A 184 -28.17 -39.22 -3.40
CA THR A 184 -29.55 -39.11 -3.92
C THR A 184 -29.98 -40.29 -4.80
N ARG A 185 -29.05 -40.98 -5.48
CA ARG A 185 -29.35 -42.17 -6.29
C ARG A 185 -29.69 -43.42 -5.49
N ILE A 186 -29.07 -43.60 -4.32
CA ILE A 186 -29.24 -44.81 -3.50
C ILE A 186 -30.01 -44.55 -2.19
N SER A 187 -30.29 -43.30 -1.85
CA SER A 187 -31.05 -42.96 -0.65
C SER A 187 -32.55 -43.12 -0.89
N ALA A 188 -33.19 -43.92 -0.03
CA ALA A 188 -34.62 -43.83 0.23
C ALA A 188 -34.83 -43.02 1.54
N PRO A 189 -36.03 -42.45 1.79
CA PRO A 189 -36.32 -41.70 3.03
C PRO A 189 -35.93 -42.46 4.31
N ASP A 190 -36.00 -43.77 4.26
CA ASP A 190 -35.83 -44.73 5.36
C ASP A 190 -34.52 -45.57 5.26
N LYS A 191 -33.71 -45.37 4.20
CA LYS A 191 -32.43 -46.06 3.99
C LYS A 191 -31.39 -45.13 3.37
N ARG A 192 -30.60 -44.48 4.22
CA ARG A 192 -29.50 -43.59 3.79
C ARG A 192 -28.14 -44.26 4.02
N PRO A 193 -27.18 -44.15 3.09
CA PRO A 193 -25.86 -44.77 3.20
C PRO A 193 -24.95 -43.99 4.16
N SER A 194 -24.83 -44.45 5.41
CA SER A 194 -24.08 -43.77 6.48
C SER A 194 -22.65 -43.39 6.10
N ASP A 195 -21.91 -44.30 5.48
CA ASP A 195 -20.50 -44.06 5.11
C ASP A 195 -20.34 -42.92 4.08
N LEU A 196 -21.32 -42.73 3.19
CA LEU A 196 -21.31 -41.60 2.24
C LEU A 196 -21.65 -40.29 2.94
N LEU A 197 -22.52 -40.33 3.95
CA LEU A 197 -22.83 -39.14 4.75
C LEU A 197 -21.63 -38.71 5.59
N ASP A 198 -20.89 -39.66 6.18
CA ASP A 198 -19.64 -39.38 6.91
C ASP A 198 -18.59 -38.75 5.99
N LYS A 199 -18.38 -39.32 4.79
CA LYS A 199 -17.48 -38.72 3.77
C LYS A 199 -17.90 -37.31 3.37
N ARG A 200 -19.21 -37.05 3.28
CA ARG A 200 -19.75 -35.72 2.94
C ARG A 200 -19.47 -34.73 4.04
N ASP A 201 -19.71 -35.12 5.29
CA ASP A 201 -19.49 -34.25 6.43
C ASP A 201 -17.99 -33.96 6.62
N GLY A 202 -17.11 -34.94 6.36
CA GLY A 202 -15.66 -34.73 6.32
C GLY A 202 -15.23 -33.76 5.22
N LEU A 203 -15.81 -33.84 4.01
CA LEU A 203 -15.55 -32.85 2.95
C LEU A 203 -16.08 -31.44 3.32
N VAL A 204 -17.23 -31.35 3.99
CA VAL A 204 -17.75 -30.07 4.51
C VAL A 204 -16.83 -29.49 5.58
N LYS A 205 -16.24 -30.33 6.45
CA LYS A 205 -15.25 -29.89 7.45
C LYS A 205 -13.99 -29.35 6.76
N LYS A 206 -13.44 -30.07 5.78
CA LYS A 206 -12.29 -29.59 4.96
C LYS A 206 -12.60 -28.30 4.22
N LEU A 207 -13.83 -28.16 3.70
CA LEU A 207 -14.26 -26.91 3.07
C LEU A 207 -14.27 -25.76 4.09
N ALA A 208 -14.73 -26.02 5.32
CA ALA A 208 -14.77 -25.04 6.40
C ALA A 208 -13.38 -24.57 6.83
N GLU A 209 -12.36 -25.44 6.78
CA GLU A 209 -10.95 -25.05 6.99
C GLU A 209 -10.49 -24.01 5.96
N LYS A 210 -11.02 -24.05 4.73
CA LYS A 210 -10.64 -23.13 3.64
C LYS A 210 -11.47 -21.87 3.60
N ILE A 211 -12.79 -21.99 3.75
CA ILE A 211 -13.75 -20.88 3.71
C ILE A 211 -14.91 -21.14 4.67
N SER A 212 -15.44 -20.08 5.28
CA SER A 212 -16.71 -20.20 6.00
C SER A 212 -17.87 -20.53 5.05
N VAL A 213 -18.64 -21.55 5.41
CA VAL A 213 -19.77 -22.03 4.62
C VAL A 213 -21.00 -22.29 5.47
N THR A 214 -22.16 -21.96 4.90
CA THR A 214 -23.46 -22.32 5.43
C THR A 214 -24.00 -23.51 4.65
N VAL A 215 -24.43 -24.56 5.36
CA VAL A 215 -24.98 -25.77 4.75
C VAL A 215 -26.45 -25.90 5.08
N VAL A 216 -27.27 -26.15 4.06
CA VAL A 216 -28.71 -26.38 4.17
C VAL A 216 -29.04 -27.75 3.58
N GLU A 217 -29.57 -28.65 4.39
CA GLU A 217 -30.06 -29.96 3.94
C GLU A 217 -31.44 -29.83 3.30
N GLN A 218 -31.63 -30.48 2.15
CA GLN A 218 -32.90 -30.54 1.44
C GLN A 218 -33.71 -31.78 1.80
N ARG A 219 -35.00 -31.78 1.41
CA ARG A 219 -35.91 -32.92 1.66
C ARG A 219 -35.44 -34.23 1.05
N ASP A 220 -34.71 -34.16 -0.07
CA ASP A 220 -34.12 -35.32 -0.75
C ASP A 220 -32.79 -35.79 -0.13
N GLY A 221 -32.33 -35.14 0.94
CA GLY A 221 -31.09 -35.45 1.64
C GLY A 221 -29.84 -34.86 0.99
N SER A 222 -29.96 -34.10 -0.11
CA SER A 222 -28.84 -33.36 -0.71
C SER A 222 -28.48 -32.12 0.10
N PHE A 223 -27.22 -31.68 0.02
CA PHE A 223 -26.73 -30.46 0.67
C PHE A 223 -26.63 -29.31 -0.32
N ASN A 224 -27.20 -28.17 0.05
CA ASN A 224 -26.84 -26.88 -0.54
C ASN A 224 -25.78 -26.22 0.33
N VAL A 225 -24.69 -25.78 -0.31
CA VAL A 225 -23.59 -25.09 0.35
C VAL A 225 -23.56 -23.67 -0.16
N LEU A 226 -23.60 -22.72 0.76
CA LEU A 226 -23.60 -21.29 0.51
C LEU A 226 -22.36 -20.65 1.12
N VAL A 227 -21.85 -19.61 0.47
CA VAL A 227 -20.67 -18.84 0.88
C VAL A 227 -20.99 -17.34 0.93
N GLY A 228 -20.24 -16.59 1.74
CA GLY A 228 -20.36 -15.13 1.84
C GLY A 228 -21.76 -14.68 2.26
N THR A 229 -22.36 -13.75 1.52
CA THR A 229 -23.71 -13.23 1.77
C THR A 229 -24.85 -14.16 1.35
N GLY A 230 -24.58 -15.44 1.09
CA GLY A 230 -25.57 -16.45 0.68
C GLY A 230 -25.47 -16.88 -0.78
N GLN A 231 -24.30 -16.71 -1.41
CA GLN A 231 -24.08 -17.17 -2.77
C GLN A 231 -23.95 -18.70 -2.79
N LEU A 232 -24.70 -19.37 -3.69
CA LEU A 232 -24.64 -20.82 -3.83
C LEU A 232 -23.29 -21.26 -4.41
N LEU A 233 -22.71 -22.30 -3.82
CA LEU A 233 -21.47 -22.93 -4.28
C LEU A 233 -21.67 -24.41 -4.63
N VAL A 234 -22.57 -25.09 -3.90
CA VAL A 234 -23.06 -26.42 -4.27
C VAL A 234 -24.58 -26.42 -4.21
N THR A 235 -25.23 -26.91 -5.24
CA THR A 235 -26.68 -27.08 -5.33
C THR A 235 -27.02 -28.44 -5.89
N ASN A 236 -27.75 -29.27 -5.12
CA ASN A 236 -28.03 -30.66 -5.49
C ASN A 236 -26.76 -31.40 -5.92
N SER A 237 -26.67 -31.76 -7.20
CA SER A 237 -25.54 -32.47 -7.82
C SER A 237 -24.63 -31.59 -8.68
N THR A 238 -24.71 -30.28 -8.54
CA THR A 238 -23.93 -29.31 -9.33
C THR A 238 -23.12 -28.43 -8.39
N SER A 239 -21.84 -28.23 -8.68
CA SER A 239 -21.00 -27.21 -8.05
C SER A 239 -20.83 -26.01 -8.98
N LEU A 240 -20.79 -24.83 -8.39
CA LEU A 240 -20.30 -23.60 -9.00
C LEU A 240 -18.83 -23.41 -8.62
N THR A 241 -18.10 -22.65 -9.43
CA THR A 241 -16.66 -22.43 -9.22
C THR A 241 -16.42 -21.06 -8.62
N LEU A 242 -15.48 -21.01 -7.67
CA LEU A 242 -14.80 -19.78 -7.31
C LEU A 242 -13.73 -19.46 -8.36
N VAL A 243 -13.55 -18.17 -8.62
CA VAL A 243 -12.50 -17.67 -9.52
C VAL A 243 -11.74 -16.54 -8.82
N ALA A 244 -10.41 -16.58 -8.97
CA ALA A 244 -9.57 -15.44 -8.68
C ALA A 244 -9.60 -14.52 -9.91
N GLN A 245 -10.00 -13.28 -9.71
CA GLN A 245 -10.00 -12.25 -10.76
C GLN A 245 -9.31 -11.00 -10.22
N THR A 246 -8.95 -10.07 -11.09
CA THR A 246 -8.55 -8.72 -10.65
C THR A 246 -9.73 -8.06 -9.95
N ASP A 247 -9.49 -7.34 -8.86
CA ASP A 247 -10.53 -6.52 -8.26
C ASP A 247 -10.93 -5.40 -9.21
N ASP A 248 -12.22 -5.22 -9.45
CA ASP A 248 -12.67 -4.20 -10.39
C ASP A 248 -12.33 -2.80 -9.88
N ALA A 249 -12.49 -2.58 -8.57
CA ALA A 249 -12.20 -1.31 -7.92
C ALA A 249 -10.69 -1.09 -7.83
N GLN A 250 -9.92 -2.13 -7.46
CA GLN A 250 -8.46 -2.09 -7.32
C GLN A 250 -7.76 -3.11 -8.24
N PRO A 251 -7.59 -2.82 -9.55
CA PRO A 251 -7.10 -3.77 -10.56
C PRO A 251 -5.77 -4.48 -10.25
N ASP A 252 -4.97 -3.93 -9.34
CA ASP A 252 -3.70 -4.50 -8.90
C ASP A 252 -3.85 -5.54 -7.77
N LYS A 253 -5.04 -5.66 -7.16
CA LYS A 253 -5.35 -6.69 -6.17
C LYS A 253 -6.08 -7.89 -6.79
N VAL A 254 -5.84 -9.07 -6.21
CA VAL A 254 -6.62 -10.27 -6.49
C VAL A 254 -7.89 -10.28 -5.62
N SER A 255 -9.04 -10.40 -6.27
CA SER A 255 -10.36 -10.56 -5.66
C SER A 255 -10.90 -11.97 -5.90
N VAL A 256 -11.91 -12.35 -5.10
CA VAL A 256 -12.57 -13.65 -5.19
C VAL A 256 -14.01 -13.45 -5.62
N ALA A 257 -14.43 -14.18 -6.65
CA ALA A 257 -15.79 -14.16 -7.16
C ALA A 257 -16.34 -15.57 -7.36
N VAL A 258 -17.67 -15.71 -7.32
CA VAL A 258 -18.37 -16.93 -7.73
C VAL A 258 -18.77 -16.79 -9.20
N GLN A 259 -18.42 -17.78 -10.01
CA GLN A 259 -18.85 -17.85 -11.39
C GLN A 259 -20.26 -18.47 -11.46
N SER A 260 -21.21 -17.70 -12.00
CA SER A 260 -22.56 -18.18 -12.30
C SER A 260 -22.54 -19.15 -13.50
N GLY A 261 -23.46 -20.12 -13.50
CA GLY A 261 -23.64 -21.05 -14.62
C GLY A 261 -23.99 -20.37 -15.96
N SER A 262 -24.38 -19.09 -15.95
CA SER A 262 -24.62 -18.27 -17.15
C SER A 262 -23.37 -17.52 -17.65
N GLY A 263 -22.21 -17.67 -17.01
CA GLY A 263 -20.93 -17.09 -17.41
C GLY A 263 -20.54 -15.77 -16.74
N GLY A 264 -21.46 -15.11 -16.01
CA GLY A 264 -21.14 -13.91 -15.21
C GLY A 264 -20.48 -14.26 -13.87
N THR A 265 -19.80 -13.30 -13.24
CA THR A 265 -19.19 -13.46 -11.91
C THR A 265 -19.87 -12.54 -10.88
N VAL A 266 -19.87 -12.97 -9.62
CA VAL A 266 -20.35 -12.19 -8.47
C VAL A 266 -19.23 -12.10 -7.45
N GLY A 267 -18.68 -10.90 -7.23
CA GLY A 267 -17.61 -10.67 -6.25
C GLY A 267 -18.07 -10.93 -4.82
N ILE A 268 -17.28 -11.70 -4.07
CA ILE A 268 -17.57 -12.07 -2.68
C ILE A 268 -16.41 -11.78 -1.72
N THR A 269 -15.31 -11.18 -2.18
CA THR A 269 -14.08 -10.91 -1.38
C THR A 269 -14.40 -10.38 0.02
N ASN A 270 -15.16 -9.29 0.13
CA ASN A 270 -15.48 -8.63 1.40
C ASN A 270 -16.47 -9.42 2.28
N ALA A 271 -17.13 -10.42 1.71
CA ALA A 271 -18.08 -11.29 2.41
C ALA A 271 -17.43 -12.59 2.89
N LEU A 272 -16.19 -12.88 2.49
CA LEU A 272 -15.45 -14.07 2.90
C LEU A 272 -14.91 -13.91 4.34
N VAL A 273 -15.79 -14.10 5.31
CA VAL A 273 -15.42 -14.09 6.73
C VAL A 273 -15.20 -15.53 7.20
N GLY A 274 -13.94 -15.91 7.48
CA GLY A 274 -13.60 -17.23 8.01
C GLY A 274 -12.93 -18.17 7.00
N GLY A 275 -12.26 -19.19 7.53
CA GLY A 275 -11.37 -20.08 6.79
C GLY A 275 -10.02 -19.45 6.47
N ASP A 276 -9.09 -20.28 6.02
CA ASP A 276 -7.74 -19.89 5.59
C ASP A 276 -7.76 -18.74 4.57
N LEU A 277 -8.62 -18.81 3.55
CA LEU A 277 -8.74 -17.78 2.51
C LEU A 277 -9.18 -16.43 3.07
N GLY A 278 -10.14 -16.43 4.01
CA GLY A 278 -10.57 -15.21 4.69
C GLY A 278 -9.45 -14.61 5.56
N GLY A 279 -8.66 -15.45 6.22
CA GLY A 279 -7.56 -14.99 7.08
C GLY A 279 -6.43 -14.32 6.30
N ILE A 280 -6.12 -14.84 5.12
CA ILE A 280 -5.15 -14.25 4.20
C ILE A 280 -5.62 -12.89 3.68
N ILE A 281 -6.89 -12.77 3.29
CA ILE A 281 -7.49 -11.52 2.81
C ILE A 281 -7.52 -10.49 3.95
N ASP A 282 -7.98 -10.90 5.14
CA ASP A 282 -8.00 -10.05 6.34
C ASP A 282 -6.61 -9.51 6.67
N PHE A 283 -5.57 -10.36 6.61
CA PHE A 283 -4.19 -9.95 6.85
C PHE A 283 -3.70 -8.93 5.83
N ARG A 284 -3.93 -9.19 4.53
CA ARG A 284 -3.55 -8.29 3.44
C ARG A 284 -4.15 -6.90 3.67
N ASP A 285 -5.45 -6.86 3.92
CA ASP A 285 -6.20 -5.61 3.91
C ASP A 285 -6.05 -4.83 5.23
N ASN A 286 -5.90 -5.51 6.38
CA ASN A 286 -5.85 -4.84 7.68
C ASN A 286 -4.43 -4.65 8.26
N LEU A 287 -3.42 -5.41 7.82
CA LEU A 287 -2.06 -5.32 8.38
C LEU A 287 -1.00 -5.03 7.32
N LEU A 288 -0.95 -5.78 6.23
CA LEU A 288 0.10 -5.64 5.21
C LEU A 288 0.06 -4.25 4.54
N ASN A 289 -1.11 -3.82 4.04
CA ASN A 289 -1.23 -2.52 3.36
C ASN A 289 -0.86 -1.36 4.29
N ALA A 290 -1.35 -1.38 5.53
CA ALA A 290 -1.03 -0.38 6.54
C ALA A 290 0.48 -0.33 6.86
N THR A 291 1.11 -1.51 6.94
CA THR A 291 2.55 -1.66 7.16
C THR A 291 3.36 -1.06 6.01
N GLN A 292 3.02 -1.40 4.76
CA GLN A 292 3.67 -0.85 3.56
C GLN A 292 3.52 0.68 3.50
N ASN A 293 2.32 1.20 3.77
CA ASN A 293 2.06 2.64 3.78
C ASN A 293 2.87 3.39 4.84
N ARG A 294 2.93 2.90 6.08
CA ARG A 294 3.73 3.53 7.14
C ARG A 294 5.23 3.49 6.85
N LEU A 295 5.74 2.37 6.34
CA LEU A 295 7.15 2.25 5.96
C LEU A 295 7.49 3.23 4.83
N GLY A 296 6.67 3.28 3.79
CA GLY A 296 6.91 4.17 2.66
C GLY A 296 6.71 5.65 3.01
N ARG A 297 5.77 5.98 3.90
CA ARG A 297 5.64 7.33 4.48
C ARG A 297 6.91 7.75 5.22
N THR A 298 7.51 6.85 5.99
CA THR A 298 8.78 7.11 6.69
C THR A 298 9.90 7.39 5.68
N ALA A 299 10.00 6.58 4.62
CA ALA A 299 10.98 6.77 3.56
C ALA A 299 10.82 8.13 2.86
N ILE A 300 9.58 8.51 2.52
CA ILE A 300 9.24 9.82 1.92
C ILE A 300 9.59 10.97 2.87
N GLY A 301 9.23 10.85 4.14
CA GLY A 301 9.54 11.85 5.15
C GLY A 301 11.05 12.09 5.26
N VAL A 302 11.85 11.02 5.26
CA VAL A 302 13.31 11.12 5.29
C VAL A 302 13.84 11.74 3.99
N SER A 303 13.45 11.24 2.82
CA SER A 303 13.98 11.74 1.54
C SER A 303 13.67 13.22 1.33
N GLU A 304 12.41 13.61 1.49
CA GLU A 304 11.95 14.97 1.21
C GLU A 304 12.48 15.98 2.23
N ALA A 305 12.50 15.65 3.53
CA ALA A 305 13.05 16.56 4.55
C ALA A 305 14.56 16.77 4.38
N MET A 306 15.31 15.70 4.09
CA MET A 306 16.74 15.76 3.85
C MET A 306 17.06 16.55 2.57
N ASN A 307 16.31 16.30 1.49
CA ASN A 307 16.45 17.04 0.23
C ASN A 307 16.15 18.53 0.42
N ALA A 308 15.01 18.86 1.03
CA ALA A 308 14.60 20.24 1.27
C ALA A 308 15.63 21.05 2.07
N GLN A 309 16.38 20.40 2.97
CA GLN A 309 17.46 21.05 3.71
C GLN A 309 18.78 21.05 2.93
N ASN A 310 19.13 19.99 2.20
CA ASN A 310 20.41 19.93 1.49
C ASN A 310 20.50 20.96 0.36
N ILE A 311 19.42 21.19 -0.38
CA ILE A 311 19.38 22.20 -1.46
C ILE A 311 19.58 23.65 -0.97
N GLN A 312 19.42 23.89 0.34
CA GLN A 312 19.65 25.20 0.94
C GLN A 312 21.12 25.46 1.31
N GLY A 313 21.99 24.46 1.13
CA GLY A 313 23.40 24.55 1.44
C GLY A 313 24.30 24.79 0.23
N LEU A 314 25.60 24.96 0.50
CA LEU A 314 26.68 24.90 -0.48
C LEU A 314 27.54 23.66 -0.28
N ASP A 315 27.96 23.10 -1.40
CA ASP A 315 28.89 21.98 -1.48
C ASP A 315 30.36 22.43 -1.32
N LEU A 316 31.32 21.49 -1.45
CA LEU A 316 32.75 21.81 -1.31
C LEU A 316 33.28 22.73 -2.42
N LYS A 317 32.62 22.77 -3.58
CA LYS A 317 32.99 23.60 -4.73
C LYS A 317 32.34 24.99 -4.65
N GLY A 318 31.41 25.19 -3.71
CA GLY A 318 30.65 26.42 -3.57
C GLY A 318 29.41 26.47 -4.45
N ASP A 319 29.01 25.33 -5.02
CA ASP A 319 27.77 25.18 -5.77
C ASP A 319 26.60 24.88 -4.80
N LEU A 320 25.37 25.26 -5.16
CA LEU A 320 24.19 24.92 -4.37
C LEU A 320 24.00 23.40 -4.29
N GLY A 321 23.48 22.94 -3.14
CA GLY A 321 23.22 21.53 -2.91
C GLY A 321 22.20 20.93 -3.86
N GLU A 322 22.39 19.64 -4.18
CA GLU A 322 21.45 18.84 -4.96
C GLU A 322 20.57 17.96 -4.04
N ASN A 323 19.66 17.18 -4.61
CA ASN A 323 18.91 16.20 -3.82
C ASN A 323 19.85 15.06 -3.34
N LEU A 324 19.77 14.72 -2.05
CA LEU A 324 20.49 13.59 -1.47
C LEU A 324 19.85 12.25 -1.85
N PHE A 325 18.51 12.22 -1.91
CA PHE A 325 17.71 11.05 -2.21
C PHE A 325 16.75 11.29 -3.37
N SER A 326 16.27 10.23 -4.00
CA SER A 326 15.18 10.30 -4.98
C SER A 326 13.96 10.95 -4.36
N THR A 327 13.32 11.84 -5.11
CA THR A 327 12.03 12.40 -4.73
C THR A 327 10.92 11.46 -5.17
N VAL A 328 9.84 11.45 -4.40
CA VAL A 328 8.60 10.82 -4.83
C VAL A 328 7.94 11.76 -5.82
N SER A 329 8.43 11.71 -7.07
CA SER A 329 7.90 12.37 -8.26
C SER A 329 6.89 13.47 -7.94
N THR A 330 7.34 14.65 -7.54
CA THR A 330 6.50 15.84 -7.74
C THR A 330 6.31 15.93 -9.24
N GLY A 331 5.06 15.90 -9.71
CA GLY A 331 4.73 16.02 -11.14
C GLY A 331 5.08 17.40 -11.73
N VAL A 332 6.14 18.04 -11.25
CA VAL A 332 6.54 19.38 -11.62
C VAL A 332 7.98 19.31 -12.11
N LEU A 333 8.14 19.18 -13.44
CA LEU A 333 9.37 19.64 -14.08
C LEU A 333 9.39 21.17 -13.91
N GLN A 334 10.16 21.65 -12.95
CA GLN A 334 10.47 23.08 -12.81
C GLN A 334 11.87 23.33 -13.36
N GLY A 335 11.97 24.29 -14.28
CA GLY A 335 13.23 24.88 -14.73
C GLY A 335 13.06 26.39 -14.93
N GLN A 336 14.15 27.12 -14.78
CA GLN A 336 14.19 28.58 -14.81
C GLN A 336 15.00 29.07 -16.00
N PHE A 337 14.45 30.02 -16.76
CA PHE A 337 15.22 30.83 -17.71
C PHE A 337 15.69 32.10 -17.00
N GLY A 338 17.00 32.40 -16.96
CA GLY A 338 17.45 33.76 -16.59
C GLY A 338 18.64 33.92 -15.64
N GLY A 339 19.57 32.96 -15.57
CA GLY A 339 20.83 33.18 -14.86
C GLY A 339 21.76 34.13 -15.63
N ASP A 340 21.76 35.40 -15.24
CA ASP A 340 22.78 36.42 -15.53
C ASP A 340 23.06 36.76 -17.03
N TYR A 341 22.06 37.32 -17.71
CA TYR A 341 22.18 37.79 -19.10
C TYR A 341 22.76 39.21 -19.26
N ILE A 342 22.81 40.02 -18.20
CA ILE A 342 23.21 41.45 -18.29
C ILE A 342 24.65 41.69 -17.78
N ALA A 343 25.22 40.84 -16.90
CA ALA A 343 26.56 41.08 -16.37
C ALA A 343 27.70 40.87 -17.39
N ASN A 344 27.45 40.22 -18.55
CA ASN A 344 28.50 39.90 -19.53
C ASN A 344 28.37 40.62 -20.90
N GLY A 345 27.60 41.71 -20.99
CA GLY A 345 27.77 42.72 -22.05
C GLY A 345 27.06 42.43 -23.40
N PHE A 346 25.77 42.78 -23.47
CA PHE A 346 25.17 43.19 -24.74
C PHE A 346 25.52 44.67 -24.98
N ASP A 347 26.51 44.94 -25.83
CA ASP A 347 26.90 46.30 -26.24
C ASP A 347 26.22 46.72 -27.57
N ARG A 348 25.24 45.96 -28.10
CA ARG A 348 24.66 46.26 -29.42
C ARG A 348 23.15 46.02 -29.53
N THR A 349 22.47 47.02 -30.09
CA THR A 349 21.08 46.95 -30.58
C THR A 349 20.94 45.93 -31.71
N GLY A 350 19.96 45.00 -31.59
CA GLY A 350 19.45 44.20 -32.71
C GLY A 350 19.82 42.72 -32.71
N GLU A 351 20.29 42.15 -31.60
CA GLU A 351 20.57 40.72 -31.51
C GLU A 351 19.27 39.90 -31.36
N THR A 352 19.20 38.77 -32.05
CA THR A 352 17.99 37.92 -32.07
C THR A 352 18.27 36.57 -31.45
N VAL A 353 17.55 36.23 -30.38
CA VAL A 353 17.58 34.89 -29.79
C VAL A 353 16.57 34.03 -30.53
N THR A 354 17.08 33.02 -31.23
CA THR A 354 16.24 32.00 -31.86
C THR A 354 16.31 30.72 -31.04
N PHE A 355 15.17 30.11 -30.78
CA PHE A 355 15.09 28.80 -30.13
C PHE A 355 13.87 28.03 -30.63
N ASN A 356 14.00 26.71 -30.70
CA ASN A 356 12.89 25.82 -31.00
C ASN A 356 12.48 25.10 -29.73
N LEU A 357 11.19 25.15 -29.39
CA LEU A 357 10.58 24.38 -28.31
C LEU A 357 9.90 23.13 -28.87
N GLY A 358 10.38 21.95 -28.50
CA GLY A 358 9.70 20.68 -28.76
C GLY A 358 8.95 20.20 -27.51
N PHE A 359 7.63 19.98 -27.60
CA PHE A 359 6.83 19.33 -26.57
C PHE A 359 5.75 18.44 -27.19
N ASP A 360 5.71 17.16 -26.79
CA ASP A 360 4.62 16.23 -27.14
C ASP A 360 4.26 16.25 -28.64
N GLY A 361 5.27 16.14 -29.51
CA GLY A 361 5.13 16.14 -30.98
C GLY A 361 4.94 17.52 -31.62
N VAL A 362 4.80 18.59 -30.83
CA VAL A 362 4.70 19.97 -31.28
C VAL A 362 6.07 20.63 -31.24
N ASN A 363 6.52 21.19 -32.37
CA ASN A 363 7.74 22.01 -32.45
C ASN A 363 7.36 23.47 -32.72
N LEU A 364 7.65 24.37 -31.78
CA LEU A 364 7.47 25.81 -31.92
C LEU A 364 8.82 26.47 -32.12
N ALA A 365 9.11 26.87 -33.34
CA ALA A 365 10.24 27.75 -33.64
C ALA A 365 9.84 29.19 -33.27
N THR A 366 10.65 29.85 -32.44
CA THR A 366 10.43 31.23 -32.04
C THR A 366 11.71 32.02 -32.10
N SER A 367 11.57 33.30 -32.45
CA SER A 367 12.66 34.24 -32.67
C SER A 367 12.28 35.54 -31.99
N VAL A 368 13.10 35.95 -31.03
CA VAL A 368 12.85 37.11 -30.17
C VAL A 368 14.03 38.07 -30.30
N ALA A 369 13.76 39.27 -30.79
CA ALA A 369 14.76 40.33 -30.83
C ALA A 369 14.95 40.92 -29.42
N ILE A 370 16.21 41.10 -29.01
CA ILE A 370 16.60 41.76 -27.76
C ILE A 370 17.23 43.12 -28.11
N ASN A 371 16.71 44.18 -27.47
CA ASN A 371 17.22 45.54 -27.67
C ASN A 371 18.07 46.01 -26.49
N ALA A 372 19.02 46.90 -26.76
CA ALA A 372 19.85 47.50 -25.72
C ALA A 372 18.99 48.26 -24.68
N GLY A 373 19.19 47.92 -23.40
CA GLY A 373 18.47 48.55 -22.27
C GLY A 373 17.15 47.90 -21.87
N GLU A 374 16.74 46.79 -22.52
CA GLU A 374 15.61 45.98 -22.03
C GLU A 374 15.98 45.28 -20.71
N THR A 375 15.05 45.28 -19.75
CA THR A 375 15.22 44.53 -18.49
C THR A 375 14.94 43.04 -18.72
N ASN A 376 15.45 42.18 -17.84
CA ASN A 376 15.16 40.73 -17.88
C ASN A 376 13.65 40.44 -17.90
N ASP A 377 12.84 41.23 -17.18
CA ASP A 377 11.37 41.13 -17.21
C ASP A 377 10.79 41.37 -18.61
N VAL A 378 11.28 42.38 -19.33
CA VAL A 378 10.81 42.73 -20.68
C VAL A 378 11.21 41.65 -21.68
N ILE A 379 12.44 41.13 -21.56
CA ILE A 379 12.93 40.04 -22.40
C ILE A 379 12.11 38.76 -22.16
N ALA A 380 11.88 38.40 -20.89
CA ALA A 380 11.08 37.23 -20.52
C ALA A 380 9.63 37.33 -21.05
N GLN A 381 9.03 38.52 -21.00
CA GLN A 381 7.71 38.76 -21.58
C GLN A 381 7.68 38.63 -23.09
N ASN A 382 8.69 39.16 -23.79
CA ASN A 382 8.79 39.06 -25.24
C ASN A 382 8.93 37.59 -25.67
N ILE A 383 9.69 36.79 -24.92
CA ILE A 383 9.83 35.34 -25.10
C ILE A 383 8.50 34.62 -24.91
N LEU A 384 7.80 34.84 -23.79
CA LEU A 384 6.46 34.26 -23.55
C LEU A 384 5.49 34.62 -24.68
N THR A 385 5.48 35.88 -25.10
CA THR A 385 4.61 36.36 -26.18
C THR A 385 4.91 35.65 -27.51
N ALA A 386 6.18 35.43 -27.84
CA ALA A 386 6.58 34.77 -29.08
C ALA A 386 6.28 33.25 -29.10
N ILE A 387 6.19 32.61 -27.93
CA ILE A 387 5.76 31.20 -27.78
C ILE A 387 4.25 31.04 -28.07
N GLY A 388 3.46 32.10 -27.96
CA GLY A 388 2.00 32.08 -28.01
C GLY A 388 1.31 32.11 -29.39
N VAL A 389 1.94 31.66 -30.48
CA VAL A 389 1.36 31.82 -31.84
C VAL A 389 0.69 30.54 -32.38
N ALA A 390 -0.56 30.32 -31.96
CA ALA A 390 -1.62 29.73 -32.78
C ALA A 390 -3.01 30.08 -32.19
N ALA A 391 -4.00 30.31 -33.06
CA ALA A 391 -5.32 30.81 -32.68
C ALA A 391 -5.99 29.94 -31.58
N GLY A 392 -6.17 30.51 -30.39
CA GLY A 392 -6.88 29.87 -29.26
C GLY A 392 -6.16 29.94 -27.91
N VAL A 393 -4.88 30.34 -27.86
CA VAL A 393 -4.12 30.45 -26.61
C VAL A 393 -4.37 31.81 -25.95
N GLY A 394 -4.95 31.80 -24.74
CA GLY A 394 -5.20 33.00 -23.95
C GLY A 394 -3.93 33.42 -23.20
N VAL A 395 -3.32 34.54 -23.57
CA VAL A 395 -2.32 35.21 -22.74
C VAL A 395 -3.06 36.03 -21.69
N VAL A 396 -3.01 35.61 -20.42
CA VAL A 396 -3.56 36.37 -19.29
C VAL A 396 -2.47 36.50 -18.23
N GLY A 397 -2.01 37.72 -17.98
CA GLY A 397 -1.10 38.01 -16.86
C GLY A 397 0.31 37.40 -16.94
N GLY A 398 0.89 37.25 -18.14
CA GLY A 398 2.25 36.69 -18.30
C GLY A 398 2.31 35.15 -18.25
N VAL A 399 1.15 34.49 -18.44
CA VAL A 399 1.03 33.04 -18.55
C VAL A 399 0.65 32.65 -19.97
N VAL A 400 1.34 31.67 -20.54
CA VAL A 400 1.13 31.10 -21.88
C VAL A 400 1.00 29.59 -21.76
N THR A 401 0.03 28.97 -22.43
CA THR A 401 -0.16 27.51 -22.39
C THR A 401 -0.13 26.94 -23.80
N VAL A 402 0.83 26.06 -24.06
CA VAL A 402 1.05 25.40 -25.35
C VAL A 402 0.42 24.01 -25.29
N PRO A 403 -0.63 23.72 -26.06
CA PRO A 403 -1.21 22.38 -26.11
C PRO A 403 -0.26 21.40 -26.81
N GLY A 404 -0.16 20.16 -26.29
CA GLY A 404 0.55 19.05 -26.94
C GLY A 404 -0.29 18.39 -28.04
N THR A 405 0.28 17.45 -28.80
CA THR A 405 -0.49 16.65 -29.78
C THR A 405 -1.35 15.56 -29.14
N THR A 406 -1.04 15.17 -27.90
CA THR A 406 -1.83 14.24 -27.10
C THR A 406 -2.92 15.00 -26.36
N THR A 407 -4.17 14.58 -26.53
CA THR A 407 -5.35 15.20 -25.90
C THR A 407 -5.19 15.29 -24.38
N GLY A 408 -5.31 16.51 -23.83
CA GLY A 408 -5.22 16.78 -22.39
C GLY A 408 -3.83 17.13 -21.88
N GLN A 409 -2.82 17.16 -22.76
CA GLN A 409 -1.46 17.59 -22.42
C GLN A 409 -1.23 19.05 -22.82
N SER A 410 -0.57 19.81 -21.97
CA SER A 410 -0.13 21.17 -22.29
C SER A 410 1.13 21.53 -21.52
N MET A 411 1.92 22.48 -22.04
CA MET A 411 3.03 23.11 -21.32
C MET A 411 2.61 24.54 -20.97
N ARG A 412 2.48 24.82 -19.68
CA ARG A 412 2.27 26.17 -19.17
C ARG A 412 3.62 26.84 -18.97
N PHE A 413 3.74 28.06 -19.43
CA PHE A 413 4.85 28.98 -19.18
C PHE A 413 4.28 30.15 -18.40
N SER A 414 4.94 30.60 -17.35
CA SER A 414 4.54 31.77 -16.58
C SER A 414 5.76 32.61 -16.25
N LEU A 415 5.58 33.92 -16.15
CA LEU A 415 6.58 34.77 -15.54
C LEU A 415 6.68 34.50 -14.04
N TYR A 416 7.92 34.44 -13.56
CA TYR A 416 8.27 34.45 -12.14
C TYR A 416 9.42 35.43 -11.91
N GLY A 417 9.07 36.67 -11.55
CA GLY A 417 10.00 37.79 -11.60
C GLY A 417 10.52 37.99 -13.03
N SER A 418 11.84 38.08 -13.17
CA SER A 418 12.56 38.18 -14.44
C SER A 418 12.78 36.86 -15.16
N ASN A 419 12.22 35.77 -14.64
CA ASN A 419 12.42 34.43 -15.17
C ASN A 419 11.14 33.89 -15.81
N ILE A 420 11.31 32.94 -16.73
CA ILE A 420 10.21 32.14 -17.25
C ILE A 420 10.24 30.80 -16.53
N GLN A 421 9.18 30.51 -15.80
CA GLN A 421 8.87 29.20 -15.27
C GLN A 421 8.10 28.43 -16.34
N PHE A 422 8.38 27.13 -16.46
CA PHE A 422 7.53 26.22 -17.22
C PHE A 422 7.04 25.08 -16.33
N GLU A 423 5.86 24.57 -16.69
CA GLU A 423 5.12 23.58 -15.93
C GLU A 423 4.33 22.73 -16.91
N LYS A 424 4.50 21.42 -16.84
CA LYS A 424 3.69 20.50 -17.60
C LYS A 424 2.31 20.36 -16.96
N ILE A 425 1.27 20.50 -17.77
CA ILE A 425 -0.12 20.26 -17.39
C ILE A 425 -0.58 18.98 -18.09
N GLY A 426 -0.92 17.96 -17.29
CA GLY A 426 -1.30 16.63 -17.76
C GLY A 426 -0.13 15.61 -17.74
N GLY A 427 -0.45 14.31 -17.56
CA GLY A 427 0.44 13.20 -17.15
C GLY A 427 1.63 12.87 -18.08
N PRO A 428 2.35 11.73 -17.95
CA PRO A 428 3.47 11.39 -18.85
C PRO A 428 3.00 11.26 -20.32
N SER A 429 3.80 11.75 -21.28
CA SER A 429 3.55 11.45 -22.70
C SER A 429 4.13 10.08 -23.04
N THR A 430 3.58 9.39 -24.03
CA THR A 430 4.13 8.14 -24.57
C THR A 430 5.50 8.34 -25.26
N LEU A 431 5.98 9.58 -25.35
CA LEU A 431 7.17 10.01 -26.08
C LEU A 431 8.36 10.39 -25.18
N GLY A 432 8.29 10.19 -23.86
CA GLY A 432 9.35 10.61 -22.95
C GLY A 432 9.28 12.11 -22.60
N ASN A 433 9.71 12.47 -21.39
CA ASN A 433 9.58 13.81 -20.81
C ASN A 433 10.66 14.78 -21.30
N ASP A 434 10.77 15.01 -22.60
CA ASP A 434 11.79 15.92 -23.14
C ASP A 434 11.13 17.18 -23.69
N LEU A 435 11.04 18.23 -22.85
CA LEU A 435 11.05 19.59 -23.38
C LEU A 435 12.39 19.78 -24.08
N GLN A 436 12.40 19.78 -25.40
CA GLN A 436 13.64 19.96 -26.18
C GLN A 436 13.79 21.43 -26.57
N ILE A 437 14.96 21.99 -26.28
CA ILE A 437 15.32 23.34 -26.69
C ILE A 437 16.54 23.26 -27.59
N THR A 438 16.36 23.63 -28.85
CA THR A 438 17.41 23.51 -29.88
C THR A 438 17.58 24.83 -30.63
N GLY A 439 18.76 25.04 -31.22
CA GLY A 439 18.98 26.15 -32.16
C GLY A 439 19.29 27.51 -31.53
N LEU A 440 19.80 27.55 -30.29
CA LEU A 440 20.39 28.76 -29.70
C LEU A 440 21.60 29.18 -30.55
N ALA A 441 21.38 30.13 -31.45
CA ALA A 441 22.41 30.71 -32.30
C ALA A 441 22.30 32.23 -32.21
N ASP A 442 23.42 32.87 -31.89
CA ASP A 442 23.69 34.26 -32.26
C ASP A 442 23.77 34.33 -33.80
N ASP A 443 23.04 35.27 -34.42
CA ASP A 443 23.04 35.45 -35.88
C ASP A 443 24.28 36.20 -36.41
N GLY A 444 25.18 36.59 -35.51
CA GLY A 444 26.60 36.74 -35.79
C GLY A 444 26.98 38.05 -36.47
N ALA A 445 27.67 38.90 -35.72
CA ALA A 445 28.55 39.91 -36.30
C ALA A 445 29.80 40.18 -35.44
N GLY A 446 30.63 39.16 -35.22
CA GLY A 446 31.98 39.35 -34.67
C GLY A 446 32.70 38.06 -34.28
N ALA A 447 33.55 37.55 -35.18
CA ALA A 447 34.41 36.41 -34.89
C ALA A 447 35.37 36.72 -33.72
N GLY A 448 35.14 36.11 -32.54
CA GLY A 448 36.03 36.28 -31.39
C GLY A 448 35.77 35.37 -30.19
N ASN A 449 34.53 35.26 -29.69
CA ASN A 449 34.21 34.44 -28.51
C ASN A 449 32.99 33.55 -28.79
N ALA A 450 33.20 32.24 -28.85
CA ALA A 450 32.18 31.26 -29.26
C ALA A 450 31.30 30.75 -28.10
N ASN A 451 31.04 31.55 -27.06
CA ASN A 451 30.36 31.08 -25.84
C ASN A 451 29.04 31.82 -25.49
N ASP A 452 28.54 32.70 -26.35
CA ASP A 452 27.44 33.59 -25.98
C ASP A 452 26.09 33.13 -26.54
N ALA A 453 25.52 32.11 -25.86
CA ALA A 453 24.08 31.84 -25.74
C ALA A 453 23.89 30.71 -24.70
N ILE A 454 23.93 31.05 -23.41
CA ILE A 454 23.80 30.05 -22.33
C ILE A 454 22.33 29.92 -21.92
N MET A 455 21.70 28.83 -22.31
CA MET A 455 20.50 28.34 -21.65
C MET A 455 20.89 27.32 -20.57
N SER A 456 20.59 27.62 -19.30
CA SER A 456 20.67 26.63 -18.23
C SER A 456 19.30 25.99 -18.04
N LEU A 457 19.09 24.78 -18.56
CA LEU A 457 17.99 23.92 -18.14
C LEU A 457 18.50 23.10 -16.96
N SER A 458 18.22 23.56 -15.74
CA SER A 458 18.34 22.71 -14.56
C SER A 458 16.93 22.32 -14.14
N ALA A 459 16.68 21.02 -13.95
CA ALA A 459 15.70 20.65 -12.95
C ALA A 459 16.25 21.15 -11.62
N LEU A 460 15.42 21.59 -10.67
CA LEU A 460 15.90 21.86 -9.31
C LEU A 460 16.77 20.67 -8.84
N GLY A 461 18.09 20.89 -8.75
CA GLY A 461 19.07 19.88 -8.35
C GLY A 461 19.80 19.07 -9.45
N SER A 462 19.89 19.50 -10.71
CA SER A 462 20.84 18.89 -11.67
C SER A 462 21.94 19.86 -12.13
N SER A 463 23.15 19.69 -11.59
CA SER A 463 24.46 20.07 -12.13
C SER A 463 24.48 20.78 -13.49
N SER A 464 24.94 22.03 -13.51
CA SER A 464 25.68 22.55 -14.68
C SER A 464 26.78 23.52 -14.24
N THR A 465 27.96 22.96 -13.97
CA THR A 465 29.22 23.69 -14.10
C THR A 465 29.50 23.87 -15.59
N ARG A 466 29.43 25.12 -16.07
CA ARG A 466 29.97 25.63 -17.36
C ARG A 466 30.53 24.58 -18.34
N THR A 467 29.78 24.20 -19.37
CA THR A 467 30.32 23.95 -20.72
C THR A 467 29.26 24.11 -21.79
N THR A 468 29.58 24.97 -22.75
CA THR A 468 29.26 25.04 -24.19
C THR A 468 28.21 24.07 -24.75
N ALA A 469 27.30 24.65 -25.55
CA ALA A 469 26.34 23.95 -26.39
C ALA A 469 26.93 22.71 -27.09
N GLY A 470 26.35 21.55 -26.79
CA GLY A 470 26.66 20.28 -27.42
C GLY A 470 25.62 19.26 -26.94
N ALA A 471 24.69 18.92 -27.83
CA ALA A 471 23.60 17.96 -27.67
C ALA A 471 23.80 16.93 -26.54
N VAL A 472 22.91 16.96 -25.53
CA VAL A 472 22.76 15.83 -24.61
C VAL A 472 22.31 14.62 -25.42
N SER A 473 23.01 13.52 -25.15
CA SER A 473 23.04 12.25 -25.85
C SER A 473 21.69 11.69 -26.27
N ASN A 474 21.62 11.32 -27.54
CA ASN A 474 20.74 10.28 -28.04
C ASN A 474 21.04 8.97 -27.26
N GLY A 475 20.09 8.47 -26.50
CA GLY A 475 20.17 7.15 -25.86
C GLY A 475 20.69 7.14 -24.42
N ASN A 476 19.82 7.48 -23.48
CA ASN A 476 19.62 6.77 -22.22
C ASN A 476 18.33 7.32 -21.60
N ASN A 477 17.23 6.59 -21.75
CA ASN A 477 15.99 6.92 -21.07
C ASN A 477 16.27 7.02 -19.57
N ALA A 478 16.06 8.20 -18.97
CA ALA A 478 15.91 8.31 -17.54
C ALA A 478 14.65 7.52 -17.16
N SER A 479 14.84 6.26 -16.76
CA SER A 479 13.80 5.43 -16.16
C SER A 479 13.44 6.03 -14.81
N PHE A 480 12.27 6.67 -14.74
CA PHE A 480 11.73 7.22 -13.51
C PHE A 480 11.07 6.08 -12.71
N LEU A 481 11.84 5.43 -11.83
CA LEU A 481 11.31 4.49 -10.83
C LEU A 481 10.83 5.25 -9.58
N GLY A 482 10.00 6.27 -9.78
CA GLY A 482 9.22 6.89 -8.71
C GLY A 482 7.88 6.16 -8.53
N PRO A 483 7.17 6.32 -7.40
CA PRO A 483 5.81 5.85 -7.31
C PRO A 483 4.97 6.57 -8.37
N SER A 484 4.08 5.82 -9.03
CA SER A 484 3.14 6.39 -10.00
C SER A 484 2.34 7.50 -9.33
N THR A 485 2.44 8.73 -9.83
CA THR A 485 1.57 9.85 -9.47
C THR A 485 0.19 9.73 -10.12
N VAL A 486 -0.03 8.69 -10.92
CA VAL A 486 -1.31 8.41 -11.54
C VAL A 486 -2.07 7.45 -10.63
N ALA A 487 -3.28 7.85 -10.24
CA ALA A 487 -4.20 7.00 -9.51
C ALA A 487 -4.59 5.79 -10.37
N ILE A 488 -4.84 4.66 -9.72
CA ILE A 488 -5.25 3.43 -10.39
C ILE A 488 -6.75 3.58 -10.74
N PRO A 489 -7.13 3.65 -12.03
CA PRO A 489 -8.53 3.74 -12.40
C PRO A 489 -9.25 2.43 -12.10
N ASN A 490 -10.47 2.50 -11.60
CA ASN A 490 -11.35 1.35 -11.49
C ASN A 490 -11.62 0.79 -12.90
N ALA A 491 -11.55 -0.53 -13.05
CA ALA A 491 -11.71 -1.23 -14.33
C ALA A 491 -13.10 -1.03 -14.95
N ASN A 492 -14.10 -0.70 -14.13
CA ASN A 492 -15.46 -0.41 -14.56
C ASN A 492 -15.69 1.06 -14.96
N ASN A 493 -14.65 1.90 -14.91
CA ASN A 493 -14.76 3.28 -15.39
C ASN A 493 -15.14 3.29 -16.87
N THR A 494 -16.10 4.14 -17.21
CA THR A 494 -16.58 4.31 -18.59
C THR A 494 -16.20 5.67 -19.18
N GLY A 495 -15.87 6.65 -18.33
CA GLY A 495 -15.36 7.94 -18.74
C GLY A 495 -13.88 7.91 -19.15
N THR A 496 -13.43 9.03 -19.72
CA THR A 496 -12.01 9.27 -20.04
C THR A 496 -11.27 9.98 -18.90
N GLY A 497 -11.88 10.01 -17.71
CA GLY A 497 -11.33 10.67 -16.54
C GLY A 497 -9.99 10.05 -16.14
N ILE A 498 -9.05 10.89 -15.74
CA ILE A 498 -7.76 10.49 -15.17
C ILE A 498 -7.60 11.27 -13.86
N ALA A 499 -7.17 10.60 -12.80
CA ALA A 499 -6.77 11.25 -11.55
C ALA A 499 -5.26 11.12 -11.36
N ASN A 500 -4.60 12.25 -11.13
CA ASN A 500 -3.21 12.33 -10.75
C ASN A 500 -3.13 12.88 -9.32
N PHE A 501 -2.07 12.54 -8.60
CA PHE A 501 -1.80 13.06 -7.27
C PHE A 501 -0.31 13.39 -7.12
N SER A 502 0.01 14.33 -6.27
CA SER A 502 1.38 14.66 -5.87
C SER A 502 1.42 14.99 -4.39
N ILE A 503 2.57 14.76 -3.77
CA ILE A 503 2.79 15.11 -2.36
C ILE A 503 3.31 16.54 -2.32
N THR A 504 2.59 17.42 -1.61
CA THR A 504 2.94 18.83 -1.46
C THR A 504 3.36 19.18 -0.04
N ASP A 505 2.88 18.43 0.97
CA ASP A 505 3.28 18.61 2.36
C ASP A 505 3.45 17.26 3.08
N ILE A 506 4.70 16.87 3.30
CA ILE A 506 5.03 15.63 4.02
C ILE A 506 4.56 15.64 5.48
N ALA A 507 4.37 16.81 6.10
CA ALA A 507 3.92 16.88 7.49
C ALA A 507 2.45 16.44 7.61
N GLN A 508 1.63 16.73 6.59
CA GLN A 508 0.20 16.39 6.58
C GLN A 508 -0.09 15.00 5.98
N LEU A 509 0.90 14.40 5.29
CA LEU A 509 0.78 13.10 4.67
C LEU A 509 0.33 12.03 5.67
N THR A 510 -0.70 11.26 5.36
CA THR A 510 -1.19 10.16 6.21
C THR A 510 -0.60 8.81 5.79
N ASN A 511 -0.90 7.76 6.55
CA ASN A 511 -0.55 6.36 6.24
C ASN A 511 -1.69 5.61 5.50
N SER A 512 -2.60 6.34 4.85
CA SER A 512 -3.77 5.75 4.19
C SER A 512 -3.68 5.82 2.67
N ASP A 513 -4.35 4.86 2.04
CA ASP A 513 -4.79 4.96 0.66
C ASP A 513 -6.14 5.70 0.58
N TYR A 514 -6.53 6.13 -0.62
CA TYR A 514 -7.76 6.88 -0.85
C TYR A 514 -8.52 6.36 -2.07
N GLU A 515 -9.84 6.51 -2.04
CA GLU A 515 -10.70 6.31 -3.20
C GLU A 515 -11.35 7.65 -3.60
N LEU A 516 -11.10 8.10 -4.81
CA LEU A 516 -11.73 9.26 -5.44
C LEU A 516 -12.85 8.77 -6.36
N SER A 517 -14.10 9.14 -6.08
CA SER A 517 -15.27 8.77 -6.91
C SER A 517 -15.94 10.01 -7.49
N PHE A 518 -16.53 9.89 -8.68
CA PHE A 518 -17.27 10.96 -9.35
C PHE A 518 -18.77 10.63 -9.45
N ASN A 519 -19.59 11.49 -8.84
CA ASN A 519 -21.05 11.29 -8.71
C ASN A 519 -21.86 12.16 -9.70
N GLY A 520 -21.35 12.36 -10.92
CA GLY A 520 -22.05 13.08 -12.00
C GLY A 520 -22.03 14.62 -11.88
N GLY A 521 -21.36 15.17 -10.87
CA GLY A 521 -21.20 16.61 -10.68
C GLY A 521 -20.18 16.97 -9.60
N ASN A 522 -20.05 16.13 -8.57
CA ASN A 522 -19.06 16.28 -7.51
C ASN A 522 -18.11 15.09 -7.48
N TYR A 523 -16.89 15.35 -7.02
CA TYR A 523 -15.97 14.33 -6.59
C TYR A 523 -16.07 14.11 -5.09
N THR A 524 -15.97 12.86 -4.67
CA THR A 524 -15.91 12.44 -3.26
C THR A 524 -14.62 11.65 -3.04
N LEU A 525 -13.78 12.10 -2.11
CA LEU A 525 -12.56 11.39 -1.70
C LEU A 525 -12.79 10.75 -0.33
N ILE A 526 -12.58 9.44 -0.25
CA ILE A 526 -12.68 8.65 0.97
C ILE A 526 -11.28 8.17 1.36
N ARG A 527 -10.89 8.42 2.61
CA ARG A 527 -9.68 7.85 3.21
C ARG A 527 -9.98 6.42 3.68
N LEU A 528 -9.22 5.44 3.21
CA LEU A 528 -9.52 4.03 3.43
C LEU A 528 -9.19 3.52 4.84
N SER A 529 -8.25 4.17 5.54
CA SER A 529 -7.86 3.76 6.90
C SER A 529 -8.97 3.93 7.95
N ASP A 530 -9.85 4.93 7.77
CA ASP A 530 -10.92 5.29 8.71
C ASP A 530 -12.30 5.43 8.05
N SER A 531 -12.38 5.20 6.73
CA SER A 531 -13.59 5.41 5.91
C SER A 531 -14.15 6.84 5.97
N ALA A 532 -13.32 7.83 6.34
CA ALA A 532 -13.75 9.22 6.41
C ALA A 532 -13.83 9.85 5.01
N THR A 533 -14.93 10.56 4.74
CA THR A 533 -15.01 11.44 3.58
C THR A 533 -14.20 12.71 3.86
N VAL A 534 -13.09 12.87 3.15
CA VAL A 534 -12.14 13.98 3.35
C VAL A 534 -12.31 15.09 2.32
N VAL A 535 -12.88 14.78 1.16
CA VAL A 535 -13.26 15.77 0.15
C VAL A 535 -14.65 15.45 -0.36
N ASN A 536 -15.50 16.47 -0.48
CA ASN A 536 -16.74 16.42 -1.23
C ASN A 536 -16.96 17.78 -1.89
N GLY A 537 -16.73 17.87 -3.20
CA GLY A 537 -16.75 19.15 -3.88
C GLY A 537 -16.71 19.07 -5.39
N VAL A 538 -16.83 20.23 -6.02
CA VAL A 538 -16.73 20.38 -7.47
C VAL A 538 -15.24 20.49 -7.84
N GLY A 539 -14.76 19.59 -8.69
CA GLY A 539 -13.36 19.51 -9.15
C GLY A 539 -13.11 20.29 -10.44
N PRO A 540 -11.84 20.47 -10.82
CA PRO A 540 -10.98 19.31 -11.08
C PRO A 540 -9.84 19.04 -10.07
N ASN A 541 -9.53 19.97 -9.16
CA ASN A 541 -8.35 19.89 -8.29
C ASN A 541 -8.73 19.97 -6.81
N PHE A 542 -8.02 19.22 -5.97
CA PHE A 542 -8.26 19.11 -4.53
C PHE A 542 -6.95 19.06 -3.75
N SER A 543 -6.87 19.84 -2.67
CA SER A 543 -5.76 19.81 -1.71
C SER A 543 -6.25 19.21 -0.41
N VAL A 544 -5.64 18.11 0.04
CA VAL A 544 -6.09 17.36 1.23
C VAL A 544 -4.96 16.49 1.77
N ASP A 545 -4.78 16.47 3.09
CA ASP A 545 -3.81 15.58 3.76
C ASP A 545 -2.38 15.66 3.16
N GLY A 546 -1.96 16.86 2.76
CA GLY A 546 -0.64 17.08 2.12
C GLY A 546 -0.53 16.54 0.68
N LEU A 547 -1.65 16.19 0.06
CA LEU A 547 -1.76 15.75 -1.32
C LEU A 547 -2.44 16.84 -2.16
N GLU A 548 -1.91 17.08 -3.36
CA GLU A 548 -2.64 17.73 -4.44
C GLU A 548 -3.12 16.69 -5.43
N ILE A 549 -4.43 16.60 -5.60
CA ILE A 549 -5.09 15.67 -6.52
C ILE A 549 -5.65 16.50 -7.66
N SER A 550 -5.31 16.13 -8.89
CA SER A 550 -5.82 16.78 -10.10
C SER A 550 -6.50 15.76 -10.99
N THR A 551 -7.65 16.14 -11.52
CA THR A 551 -8.41 15.30 -12.43
C THR A 551 -8.46 15.94 -13.82
N SER A 552 -8.36 15.12 -14.86
CA SER A 552 -8.48 15.56 -16.25
C SER A 552 -9.37 14.59 -17.02
N GLY A 553 -9.69 14.93 -18.28
CA GLY A 553 -10.63 14.15 -19.09
C GLY A 553 -12.09 14.40 -18.69
N VAL A 554 -12.99 13.54 -19.17
CA VAL A 554 -14.43 13.64 -18.89
C VAL A 554 -14.83 12.41 -18.06
N PRO A 555 -14.92 12.53 -16.73
CA PRO A 555 -15.42 11.44 -15.90
C PRO A 555 -16.92 11.24 -16.14
N VAL A 556 -17.38 10.00 -16.02
CA VAL A 556 -18.79 9.63 -16.05
C VAL A 556 -19.24 9.29 -14.64
N ASN A 557 -20.51 9.56 -14.33
CA ASN A 557 -21.09 9.21 -13.04
C ASN A 557 -20.85 7.73 -12.71
N GLY A 558 -20.23 7.47 -11.56
CA GLY A 558 -19.82 6.13 -11.11
C GLY A 558 -18.34 5.82 -11.34
N ASP A 559 -17.58 6.64 -12.06
CA ASP A 559 -16.13 6.44 -12.21
C ASP A 559 -15.42 6.62 -10.85
N SER A 560 -14.45 5.76 -10.55
CA SER A 560 -13.58 5.89 -9.37
C SER A 560 -12.10 5.61 -9.62
N PHE A 561 -11.24 6.14 -8.75
CA PHE A 561 -9.78 6.09 -8.85
C PHE A 561 -9.16 5.84 -7.47
N PHE A 562 -8.22 4.91 -7.39
CA PHE A 562 -7.49 4.61 -6.15
C PHE A 562 -6.13 5.29 -6.10
N ILE A 563 -5.86 5.96 -4.99
CA ILE A 563 -4.64 6.74 -4.76
C ILE A 563 -3.88 6.09 -3.63
N ARG A 564 -2.62 5.71 -3.90
CA ARG A 564 -1.71 5.07 -2.93
C ARG A 564 -0.44 5.89 -2.81
N PRO A 565 -0.46 6.95 -1.99
CA PRO A 565 0.61 7.95 -2.00
C PRO A 565 1.90 7.43 -1.37
N THR A 566 1.79 6.52 -0.41
CA THR A 566 2.91 6.11 0.43
C THR A 566 3.38 4.68 0.21
N GLN A 567 2.53 3.77 -0.30
CA GLN A 567 2.79 2.32 -0.32
C GLN A 567 4.15 1.96 -0.94
N ASN A 568 4.52 2.61 -2.04
CA ASN A 568 5.75 2.36 -2.79
C ASN A 568 6.92 3.27 -2.39
N GLY A 569 6.76 4.16 -1.40
CA GLY A 569 7.77 5.14 -1.02
C GLY A 569 9.12 4.50 -0.66
N ALA A 570 9.09 3.38 0.08
CA ALA A 570 10.28 2.65 0.49
C ALA A 570 10.96 1.90 -0.68
N LEU A 571 10.19 1.40 -1.65
CA LEU A 571 10.73 0.79 -2.88
C LEU A 571 11.38 1.82 -3.79
N SER A 572 10.89 3.07 -3.77
CA SER A 572 11.44 4.17 -4.57
C SER A 572 12.59 4.92 -3.92
N PHE A 573 12.92 4.62 -2.65
CA PHE A 573 13.96 5.33 -1.91
C PHE A 573 15.34 4.98 -2.47
N LYS A 574 16.08 5.99 -2.94
CA LYS A 574 17.38 5.82 -3.59
C LYS A 574 18.31 6.99 -3.26
N SER A 575 19.57 6.71 -2.91
CA SER A 575 20.62 7.72 -2.79
C SER A 575 21.03 8.25 -4.18
N LEU A 576 21.13 9.57 -4.32
CA LEU A 576 21.50 10.24 -5.57
C LEU A 576 22.95 10.80 -5.56
N VAL A 577 23.50 11.07 -4.38
CA VAL A 577 24.82 11.68 -4.26
C VAL A 577 25.91 10.60 -4.14
N SER A 578 26.70 10.45 -5.20
CA SER A 578 27.86 9.55 -5.24
C SER A 578 29.21 10.26 -5.11
N ASP A 579 29.24 11.58 -5.33
CA ASP A 579 30.45 12.41 -5.17
C ASP A 579 30.46 13.07 -3.78
N PRO A 580 31.42 12.75 -2.90
CA PRO A 580 31.55 13.38 -1.58
C PRO A 580 31.58 14.91 -1.60
N ALA A 581 32.07 15.50 -2.70
CA ALA A 581 32.18 16.95 -2.84
C ALA A 581 30.82 17.64 -2.94
N LYS A 582 29.78 16.93 -3.42
CA LYS A 582 28.41 17.46 -3.62
C LYS A 582 27.56 17.52 -2.34
N ILE A 583 28.06 17.00 -1.22
CA ILE A 583 27.37 17.12 0.07
C ILE A 583 27.37 18.59 0.52
N ALA A 584 26.19 19.18 0.66
CA ALA A 584 26.05 20.61 0.90
C ALA A 584 26.10 20.93 2.40
N ALA A 585 27.30 21.05 2.95
CA ALA A 585 27.51 21.24 4.39
C ALA A 585 27.39 22.71 4.86
N ALA A 586 27.66 23.66 3.97
CA ALA A 586 27.78 25.08 4.30
C ALA A 586 26.51 25.86 3.99
N PHE A 587 26.38 27.09 4.50
CA PHE A 587 25.36 28.02 4.00
C PHE A 587 25.88 28.88 2.85
N PRO A 588 24.99 29.32 1.93
CA PRO A 588 25.33 30.23 0.83
C PRO A 588 25.71 31.63 1.29
N VAL A 589 25.25 32.04 2.47
CA VAL A 589 25.51 33.38 3.02
C VAL A 589 26.20 33.32 4.38
N ARG A 590 27.01 34.35 4.65
CA ARG A 590 27.64 34.57 5.94
C ARG A 590 27.36 35.99 6.40
N ALA A 591 26.93 36.11 7.65
CA ALA A 591 26.73 37.38 8.31
C ALA A 591 27.90 37.66 9.26
N THR A 592 28.45 38.86 9.22
CA THR A 592 29.62 39.27 10.01
C THR A 592 29.42 40.65 10.61
N SER A 593 29.74 40.81 11.90
CA SER A 593 29.83 42.13 12.53
C SER A 593 31.10 42.84 12.07
N ASN A 594 31.00 44.14 11.82
CA ASN A 594 32.17 44.95 11.53
C ASN A 594 33.05 45.08 12.79
N VAL A 595 34.36 44.88 12.63
CA VAL A 595 35.34 44.96 13.73
C VAL A 595 35.46 46.37 14.32
N ALA A 596 34.99 47.39 13.59
CA ALA A 596 34.95 48.78 14.05
C ALA A 596 33.69 49.13 14.85
N ASN A 597 32.76 48.18 15.03
CA ASN A 597 31.57 48.39 15.84
C ASN A 597 31.95 48.76 17.27
N ILE A 598 31.21 49.71 17.83
CA ILE A 598 31.38 50.21 19.20
C ILE A 598 30.44 49.44 20.14
N GLY A 599 29.23 49.10 19.68
CA GLY A 599 28.30 48.23 20.40
C GLY A 599 28.68 46.75 20.33
N ASP A 600 27.99 45.92 21.11
CA ASP A 600 28.21 44.48 21.22
C ASP A 600 27.30 43.65 20.28
N ILE A 601 26.94 44.23 19.13
CA ILE A 601 26.05 43.55 18.18
C ILE A 601 26.67 42.30 17.59
N SER A 602 25.86 41.25 17.55
CA SER A 602 26.23 39.94 17.01
C SER A 602 25.06 39.29 16.29
N VAL A 603 25.40 38.36 15.40
CA VAL A 603 24.42 37.51 14.72
C VAL A 603 24.27 36.22 15.50
N ASN A 604 23.11 36.02 16.10
CA ASN A 604 22.80 34.84 16.91
C ASN A 604 22.43 33.62 16.05
N LYS A 605 21.73 33.86 14.93
CA LYS A 605 21.28 32.81 14.02
C LYS A 605 21.25 33.34 12.59
N THR A 606 21.60 32.49 11.63
CA THR A 606 21.34 32.72 10.21
C THR A 606 20.48 31.55 9.72
N THR A 607 19.56 31.82 8.82
CA THR A 607 18.74 30.81 8.14
C THR A 607 18.57 31.21 6.69
N VAL A 608 18.67 30.24 5.78
CA VAL A 608 18.23 30.42 4.39
C VAL A 608 16.74 30.16 4.37
N THR A 609 15.95 31.12 3.89
CA THR A 609 14.50 31.00 3.75
C THR A 609 14.08 30.70 2.31
N ASP A 610 14.91 31.08 1.34
CA ASP A 610 14.73 30.80 -0.08
C ASP A 610 16.11 30.74 -0.75
N ALA A 611 16.57 29.52 -1.03
CA ALA A 611 17.87 29.28 -1.67
C ALA A 611 17.88 29.59 -3.18
N LEU A 612 16.70 29.79 -3.77
CA LEU A 612 16.52 30.06 -5.20
C LEU A 612 16.39 31.56 -5.49
N ASN A 613 16.42 32.39 -4.45
CA ASN A 613 16.41 33.83 -4.61
C ASN A 613 17.68 34.26 -5.38
N GLY A 614 17.51 34.90 -6.54
CA GLY A 614 18.62 35.31 -7.40
C GLY A 614 19.58 36.30 -6.75
N ASP A 615 19.10 37.06 -5.76
CA ASP A 615 19.86 38.07 -5.04
C ASP A 615 20.44 37.52 -3.71
N LEU A 616 20.33 36.20 -3.47
CA LEU A 616 20.70 35.56 -2.19
C LEU A 616 22.14 35.87 -1.77
N THR A 617 23.06 35.91 -2.73
CA THR A 617 24.48 36.13 -2.48
C THR A 617 24.91 37.60 -2.52
N ASP A 618 23.98 38.50 -2.89
CA ASP A 618 24.25 39.94 -2.92
C ASP A 618 24.61 40.43 -1.52
N THR A 619 25.50 41.42 -1.50
CA THR A 619 25.92 41.94 -0.20
C THR A 619 24.96 43.00 0.31
N VAL A 620 24.47 42.75 1.52
CA VAL A 620 23.58 43.62 2.24
C VAL A 620 24.23 44.07 3.54
N ASP A 621 24.23 45.38 3.77
CA ASP A 621 24.69 46.00 5.00
C ASP A 621 23.50 46.43 5.87
N ILE A 622 23.54 46.10 7.15
CA ILE A 622 22.60 46.55 8.16
C ILE A 622 23.30 47.63 8.97
N VAL A 623 22.80 48.85 8.88
CA VAL A 623 23.45 50.04 9.44
C VAL A 623 22.60 50.61 10.56
N PHE A 624 23.16 50.70 11.77
CA PHE A 624 22.47 51.21 12.95
C PHE A 624 22.49 52.73 13.03
N ASN A 625 21.30 53.30 13.22
CA ASN A 625 21.04 54.75 13.20
C ASN A 625 20.77 55.28 14.62
N PRO A 626 20.73 56.62 14.80
CA PRO A 626 20.21 57.23 16.02
C PRO A 626 18.76 56.78 16.33
N ALA A 627 18.33 56.97 17.58
CA ALA A 627 16.99 56.61 18.07
C ALA A 627 16.67 55.10 18.10
N GLY A 628 17.70 54.23 18.07
CA GLY A 628 17.52 52.79 18.24
C GLY A 628 16.87 52.12 17.02
N THR A 629 17.19 52.60 15.81
CA THR A 629 16.70 52.03 14.55
C THR A 629 17.85 51.56 13.67
N PHE A 630 17.55 50.82 12.60
CA PHE A 630 18.53 50.46 11.56
C PHE A 630 17.91 50.53 10.16
N ASN A 631 18.79 50.56 9.15
CA ASN A 631 18.43 50.39 7.74
C ASN A 631 19.04 49.08 7.21
N VAL A 632 18.37 48.44 6.26
CA VAL A 632 18.93 47.34 5.46
C VAL A 632 19.25 47.90 4.07
N VAL A 633 20.52 47.89 3.70
CA VAL A 633 21.09 48.62 2.58
C VAL A 633 21.75 47.64 1.62
N ASP A 634 21.46 47.76 0.33
CA ASP A 634 22.24 47.07 -0.69
C ASP A 634 23.61 47.75 -0.83
N ARG A 635 24.69 46.99 -0.63
CA ARG A 635 26.06 47.52 -0.68
C ARG A 635 26.45 48.02 -2.07
N ALA A 636 25.90 47.44 -3.14
CA ALA A 636 26.25 47.82 -4.50
C ALA A 636 25.70 49.21 -4.85
N THR A 637 24.44 49.48 -4.48
CA THR A 637 23.77 50.76 -4.77
C THR A 637 23.91 51.80 -3.64
N GLY A 638 24.18 51.36 -2.41
CA GLY A 638 24.17 52.19 -1.21
C GLY A 638 22.77 52.65 -0.81
N VAL A 639 21.71 52.06 -1.39
CA VAL A 639 20.31 52.44 -1.17
C VAL A 639 19.64 51.42 -0.25
N ALA A 640 18.80 51.92 0.67
CA ALA A 640 18.01 51.04 1.54
C ALA A 640 16.92 50.32 0.74
N PHE A 641 16.71 49.04 1.02
CA PHE A 641 15.65 48.27 0.38
C PHE A 641 14.27 48.87 0.70
N PRO A 642 13.29 48.79 -0.22
CA PRO A 642 11.94 49.29 0.02
C PRO A 642 11.34 48.75 1.32
N GLY A 643 10.90 49.64 2.21
CA GLY A 643 10.33 49.26 3.51
C GLY A 643 11.35 48.88 4.59
N GLN A 644 12.65 48.89 4.29
CA GLN A 644 13.72 48.50 5.21
C GLN A 644 14.51 49.71 5.76
N THR A 645 13.81 50.80 6.07
CA THR A 645 14.40 52.07 6.54
C THR A 645 13.84 52.44 7.92
N ASN A 646 14.72 52.86 8.84
CA ASN A 646 14.41 53.25 10.22
C ASN A 646 13.59 52.19 10.98
N ILE A 647 13.93 50.91 10.78
CA ILE A 647 13.29 49.80 11.48
C ILE A 647 13.68 49.86 12.95
N SER A 648 12.70 49.79 13.84
CA SER A 648 12.94 49.78 15.29
C SER A 648 13.69 48.52 15.71
N TYR A 649 14.80 48.70 16.42
CA TYR A 649 15.60 47.59 16.94
C TYR A 649 15.08 47.09 18.29
N PHE A 650 15.14 45.78 18.49
CA PHE A 650 15.07 45.13 19.80
C PHE A 650 15.98 43.90 19.79
N ASP A 651 16.48 43.51 20.96
CA ASP A 651 17.34 42.33 21.09
C ASP A 651 16.61 41.06 20.63
N GLY A 652 17.22 40.30 19.72
CA GLY A 652 16.64 39.11 19.11
C GLY A 652 15.76 39.37 17.89
N ILE A 653 15.74 40.58 17.33
CA ILE A 653 15.00 40.88 16.09
C ILE A 653 15.49 40.01 14.92
N ASN A 654 14.53 39.53 14.11
CA ASN A 654 14.80 38.85 12.86
C ASN A 654 14.74 39.86 11.70
N VAL A 655 15.79 39.87 10.89
CA VAL A 655 15.86 40.64 9.64
C VAL A 655 15.87 39.66 8.49
N THR A 656 14.89 39.79 7.59
CA THR A 656 14.75 38.97 6.38
C THR A 656 15.00 39.84 5.16
N GLN A 657 15.89 39.41 4.27
CA GLN A 657 16.17 40.07 2.99
C GLN A 657 16.80 39.05 2.03
N ASN A 658 16.56 39.19 0.72
CA ASN A 658 17.17 38.36 -0.34
C ASN A 658 17.18 36.85 -0.02
N GLY A 659 16.07 36.27 0.43
CA GLY A 659 15.99 34.82 0.68
C GLY A 659 16.79 34.31 1.90
N TRP A 660 17.36 35.18 2.71
CA TRP A 660 17.96 34.83 4.00
C TRP A 660 17.28 35.57 5.15
N GLN A 661 17.43 35.04 6.36
CA GLN A 661 17.05 35.68 7.61
C GLN A 661 18.20 35.58 8.61
N ILE A 662 18.47 36.67 9.31
CA ILE A 662 19.39 36.69 10.45
C ILE A 662 18.67 37.16 11.71
N GLN A 663 19.06 36.59 12.84
CA GLN A 663 18.65 37.07 14.15
C GLN A 663 19.79 37.89 14.76
N ILE A 664 19.51 39.14 15.09
CA ILE A 664 20.49 40.07 15.64
C ILE A 664 20.31 40.18 17.15
N LYS A 665 21.41 40.14 17.90
CA LYS A 665 21.43 40.35 19.36
C LYS A 665 22.42 41.42 19.78
N GLY A 666 22.25 41.94 20.98
CA GLY A 666 23.14 42.90 21.62
C GLY A 666 22.54 44.30 21.73
N SER A 667 23.41 45.28 21.96
CA SER A 667 23.11 46.69 22.19
C SER A 667 23.86 47.54 21.14
N PRO A 668 23.25 47.81 19.97
CA PRO A 668 23.86 48.63 18.94
C PRO A 668 24.16 50.05 19.40
N GLN A 669 25.25 50.59 18.90
CA GLN A 669 25.55 52.02 18.90
C GLN A 669 25.38 52.59 17.48
N VAL A 670 25.22 53.91 17.39
CA VAL A 670 25.09 54.60 16.10
C VAL A 670 26.33 54.38 15.25
N GLY A 671 26.14 53.95 14.01
CA GLY A 671 27.22 53.67 13.07
C GLY A 671 27.75 52.23 13.11
N ASP A 672 27.26 51.38 14.03
CA ASP A 672 27.56 49.96 13.99
C ASP A 672 26.98 49.34 12.70
N THR A 673 27.67 48.35 12.13
CA THR A 673 27.23 47.64 10.93
C THR A 673 27.34 46.12 11.05
N LEU A 674 26.38 45.42 10.44
CA LEU A 674 26.48 43.99 10.12
C LEU A 674 26.44 43.84 8.60
N THR A 675 27.25 42.95 8.06
CA THR A 675 27.26 42.66 6.62
C THR A 675 26.83 41.21 6.41
N VAL A 676 25.86 40.98 5.53
CA VAL A 676 25.50 39.67 5.00
C VAL A 676 25.99 39.58 3.58
N GLN A 677 26.81 38.58 3.27
CA GLN A 677 27.42 38.42 1.95
C GLN A 677 27.56 36.95 1.58
N GLN A 678 27.91 36.67 0.31
CA GLN A 678 28.26 35.33 -0.15
C GLN A 678 29.29 34.65 0.78
N ASN A 679 29.05 33.39 1.09
CA ASN A 679 30.00 32.56 1.81
C ASN A 679 31.08 32.03 0.86
N THR A 680 32.24 32.68 0.86
CA THR A 680 33.40 32.24 0.07
C THR A 680 34.25 31.17 0.76
N ASN A 681 33.88 30.73 1.96
CA ASN A 681 34.59 29.70 2.73
C ASN A 681 33.70 28.51 3.05
N SER A 682 33.00 27.97 2.04
CA SER A 682 32.08 26.84 2.19
C SER A 682 32.77 25.59 2.78
N ALA A 683 34.03 25.34 2.44
CA ALA A 683 34.74 24.15 2.90
C ALA A 683 34.88 24.01 4.43
N SER A 684 34.87 25.11 5.20
CA SER A 684 34.97 25.08 6.67
C SER A 684 33.65 25.38 7.39
N ASP A 685 32.55 25.56 6.65
CA ASP A 685 31.24 25.87 7.22
C ASP A 685 30.38 24.60 7.29
N ASN A 686 29.80 24.36 8.47
CA ASN A 686 28.99 23.19 8.78
C ASN A 686 27.53 23.54 9.09
N ARG A 687 27.10 24.80 8.92
CA ARG A 687 25.77 25.26 9.36
C ARG A 687 24.63 24.48 8.72
N ASN A 688 24.72 24.12 7.44
CA ASN A 688 23.69 23.30 6.80
C ASN A 688 23.75 21.85 7.27
N MET A 689 24.95 21.30 7.44
CA MET A 689 25.13 19.95 7.94
C MET A 689 24.58 19.77 9.37
N LEU A 690 24.73 20.79 10.23
CA LEU A 690 24.11 20.80 11.55
C LEU A 690 22.57 20.81 11.49
N LEU A 691 21.97 21.49 10.49
CA LEU A 691 20.52 21.43 10.29
C LEU A 691 20.08 20.06 9.77
N LEU A 692 20.83 19.46 8.84
CA LEU A 692 20.59 18.10 8.35
C LEU A 692 20.67 17.08 9.49
N ALA A 693 21.73 17.13 10.30
CA ALA A 693 21.87 16.28 11.49
C ALA A 693 20.72 16.52 12.50
N GLY A 694 20.32 17.79 12.67
CA GLY A 694 19.20 18.17 13.53
C GLY A 694 17.85 17.58 13.13
N LEU A 695 17.67 17.15 11.87
CA LEU A 695 16.43 16.50 11.42
C LEU A 695 16.15 15.18 12.15
N GLN A 696 17.16 14.53 12.75
CA GLN A 696 16.98 13.32 13.55
C GLN A 696 15.94 13.52 14.67
N THR A 697 15.99 14.68 15.33
CA THR A 697 15.16 15.00 16.49
C THR A 697 14.02 15.97 16.17
N LYS A 698 13.96 16.47 14.93
CA LYS A 698 12.92 17.39 14.50
C LYS A 698 11.65 16.61 14.18
N SER A 699 10.53 17.02 14.76
CA SER A 699 9.23 16.53 14.35
C SER A 699 8.86 17.11 12.98
N VAL A 700 8.71 16.23 11.99
CA VAL A 700 8.46 16.60 10.58
C VAL A 700 7.27 15.84 9.97
N LEU A 701 6.77 14.83 10.67
CA LEU A 701 5.59 14.06 10.29
C LEU A 701 4.43 14.33 11.27
N ASP A 702 3.23 13.87 10.93
CA ASP A 702 2.01 14.02 11.73
C ASP A 702 1.76 15.46 12.19
N ASN A 703 1.68 16.40 11.25
CA ASN A 703 1.55 17.85 11.50
C ASN A 703 2.70 18.40 12.36
N ASN A 704 3.93 17.97 12.08
CA ASN A 704 5.14 18.34 12.81
C ASN A 704 5.10 17.93 14.30
N THR A 705 4.48 16.78 14.62
CA THR A 705 4.44 16.26 16.00
C THR A 705 5.32 15.04 16.20
N THR A 706 5.64 14.28 15.14
CA THR A 706 6.43 13.05 15.22
C THR A 706 7.75 13.12 14.46
N THR A 707 8.79 12.49 15.02
CA THR A 707 10.08 12.27 14.37
C THR A 707 10.08 11.00 13.51
N PHE A 708 11.13 10.80 12.70
CA PHE A 708 11.32 9.56 11.93
C PHE A 708 11.37 8.32 12.82
N GLU A 709 12.12 8.39 13.93
CA GLU A 709 12.25 7.29 14.88
C GLU A 709 10.92 6.96 15.57
N GLN A 710 10.16 7.98 15.97
CA GLN A 710 8.84 7.78 16.57
C GLN A 710 7.85 7.13 15.60
N THR A 711 7.89 7.55 14.32
CA THR A 711 7.05 6.97 13.27
C THR A 711 7.35 5.49 13.06
N TYR A 712 8.63 5.12 12.99
CA TYR A 712 9.02 3.72 12.85
C TYR A 712 8.72 2.88 14.10
N ASN A 713 8.95 3.42 15.30
CA ASN A 713 8.57 2.75 16.56
C ASN A 713 7.05 2.51 16.63
N ALA A 714 6.24 3.45 16.17
CA ALA A 714 4.79 3.29 16.10
C ALA A 714 4.38 2.17 15.12
N LEU A 715 5.11 2.00 14.01
CA LEU A 715 4.92 0.86 13.10
C LEU A 715 5.23 -0.47 13.81
N THR A 716 6.40 -0.62 14.42
CA THR A 716 6.79 -1.85 15.14
C THR A 716 5.80 -2.18 16.26
N SER A 717 5.36 -1.17 17.01
CA SER A 717 4.36 -1.35 18.07
C SER A 717 3.00 -1.79 17.53
N GLU A 718 2.53 -1.24 16.40
CA GLU A 718 1.24 -1.62 15.82
C GLU A 718 1.26 -3.06 15.33
N VAL A 719 2.30 -3.44 14.58
CA VAL A 719 2.48 -4.81 14.08
C VAL A 719 2.53 -5.79 15.26
N GLY A 720 3.33 -5.50 16.29
CA GLY A 720 3.42 -6.35 17.48
C GLY A 720 2.09 -6.47 18.24
N VAL A 721 1.32 -5.38 18.37
CA VAL A 721 0.00 -5.42 19.03
C VAL A 721 -0.99 -6.25 18.23
N VAL A 722 -1.05 -6.07 16.90
CA VAL A 722 -1.96 -6.86 16.04
C VAL A 722 -1.57 -8.33 16.07
N SER A 723 -0.28 -8.65 15.92
CA SER A 723 0.25 -10.03 15.99
C SER A 723 -0.12 -10.71 17.31
N GLN A 724 0.16 -10.05 18.44
CA GLN A 724 -0.17 -10.56 19.77
C GLN A 724 -1.68 -10.75 19.99
N GLN A 725 -2.50 -9.82 19.47
CA GLN A 725 -3.95 -9.91 19.58
C GLN A 725 -4.52 -11.09 18.79
N VAL A 726 -4.01 -11.33 17.59
CA VAL A 726 -4.40 -12.47 16.75
C VAL A 726 -3.95 -13.78 17.40
N SER A 727 -2.73 -13.85 17.93
CA SER A 727 -2.22 -15.01 18.67
C SER A 727 -3.08 -15.37 19.88
N ILE A 728 -3.47 -14.39 20.70
CA ILE A 728 -4.37 -14.61 21.85
C ILE A 728 -5.75 -15.12 21.38
N ASN A 729 -6.31 -14.50 20.35
CA ASN A 729 -7.61 -14.93 19.81
C ASN A 729 -7.54 -16.34 19.24
N LEU A 730 -6.43 -16.70 18.61
CA LEU A 730 -6.20 -18.03 18.07
C LEU A 730 -6.18 -19.10 19.16
N ASP A 731 -5.49 -18.86 20.28
CA ASP A 731 -5.44 -19.79 21.41
C ASP A 731 -6.82 -20.02 22.04
N VAL A 732 -7.63 -18.95 22.12
CA VAL A 732 -9.02 -19.02 22.58
C VAL A 732 -9.87 -19.85 21.62
N GLU A 733 -9.82 -19.56 20.31
CA GLU A 733 -10.59 -20.29 19.30
C GLU A 733 -10.18 -21.78 19.24
N LYS A 734 -8.88 -22.10 19.35
CA LYS A 734 -8.40 -23.49 19.46
C LYS A 734 -8.99 -24.22 20.66
N SER A 735 -9.03 -23.57 21.81
CA SER A 735 -9.60 -24.15 23.04
C SER A 735 -11.11 -24.37 22.92
N LEU A 736 -11.81 -23.44 22.29
CA LEU A 736 -13.25 -23.56 22.00
C LEU A 736 -13.51 -24.68 21.00
N LEU A 737 -12.74 -24.78 19.92
CA LEU A 737 -12.83 -25.84 18.93
C LEU A 737 -12.60 -27.21 19.58
N GLN A 738 -11.57 -27.36 20.39
CA GLN A 738 -11.30 -28.60 21.12
C GLN A 738 -12.46 -28.99 22.06
N SER A 739 -13.03 -28.01 22.75
CA SER A 739 -14.19 -28.23 23.64
C SER A 739 -15.45 -28.62 22.85
N ALA A 740 -15.71 -27.96 21.72
CA ALA A 740 -16.84 -28.29 20.85
C ALA A 740 -16.68 -29.68 20.22
N PHE A 741 -15.46 -30.02 19.81
CA PHE A 741 -15.12 -31.34 19.30
C PHE A 741 -15.37 -32.44 20.34
N ALA A 742 -14.90 -32.24 21.58
CA ALA A 742 -15.15 -33.19 22.67
C ALA A 742 -16.66 -33.38 22.97
N ARG A 743 -17.45 -32.30 22.90
CA ARG A 743 -18.92 -32.37 23.04
C ARG A 743 -19.55 -33.18 21.90
N ARG A 744 -19.12 -32.94 20.66
CA ARG A 744 -19.55 -33.73 19.50
C ARG A 744 -19.25 -35.21 19.70
N GLU A 745 -18.02 -35.55 20.07
CA GLU A 745 -17.57 -36.93 20.32
C GLU A 745 -18.34 -37.61 21.45
N SER A 746 -18.71 -36.89 22.51
CA SER A 746 -19.50 -37.47 23.62
C SER A 746 -20.89 -37.97 23.19
N VAL A 747 -21.43 -37.44 22.09
CA VAL A 747 -22.75 -37.82 21.55
C VAL A 747 -22.62 -38.74 20.34
N SER A 748 -21.73 -38.38 19.42
CA SER A 748 -21.64 -38.97 18.07
C SER A 748 -20.45 -39.93 17.90
N GLY A 749 -19.49 -39.90 18.82
CA GLY A 749 -18.30 -40.73 18.80
C GLY A 749 -18.56 -42.17 19.24
N VAL A 750 -17.61 -43.06 18.91
CA VAL A 750 -17.69 -44.49 19.24
C VAL A 750 -17.13 -44.73 20.65
N ASN A 751 -17.96 -45.27 21.55
CA ASN A 751 -17.53 -45.71 22.87
C ASN A 751 -17.29 -47.22 22.89
N LEU A 752 -16.03 -47.64 23.00
CA LEU A 752 -15.64 -49.05 22.95
C LEU A 752 -16.30 -49.92 24.03
N ASP A 753 -16.57 -49.37 25.22
CA ASP A 753 -17.21 -50.13 26.30
C ASP A 753 -18.69 -50.38 25.98
N GLU A 754 -19.38 -49.38 25.44
CA GLU A 754 -20.78 -49.53 25.00
C GLU A 754 -20.87 -50.50 23.81
N GLU A 755 -20.00 -50.34 22.80
CA GLU A 755 -19.99 -51.24 21.64
C GLU A 755 -19.61 -52.68 22.04
N ALA A 756 -18.70 -52.88 23.00
CA ALA A 756 -18.37 -54.21 23.51
C ALA A 756 -19.54 -54.85 24.27
N ALA A 757 -20.26 -54.08 25.10
CA ALA A 757 -21.46 -54.56 25.78
C ALA A 757 -22.58 -54.92 24.79
N ASP A 758 -22.81 -54.08 23.79
CA ASP A 758 -23.78 -54.34 22.73
C ASP A 758 -23.39 -55.55 21.88
N LEU A 759 -22.10 -55.73 21.57
CA LEU A 759 -21.57 -56.88 20.85
C LEU A 759 -21.86 -58.18 21.60
N ILE A 760 -21.59 -58.24 22.91
CA ILE A 760 -21.90 -59.40 23.75
C ILE A 760 -23.42 -59.66 23.76
N ARG A 761 -24.23 -58.62 23.94
CA ARG A 761 -25.70 -58.74 23.96
C ARG A 761 -26.23 -59.30 22.64
N PHE A 762 -25.76 -58.77 21.51
CA PHE A 762 -26.17 -59.24 20.18
C PHE A 762 -25.65 -60.65 19.88
N GLN A 763 -24.45 -61.01 20.33
CA GLN A 763 -23.91 -62.38 20.19
C GLN A 763 -24.76 -63.39 20.98
N GLN A 764 -25.12 -63.08 22.22
CA GLN A 764 -25.97 -63.95 23.04
C GLN A 764 -27.36 -64.13 22.43
N ALA A 765 -27.97 -63.05 21.93
CA ALA A 765 -29.26 -63.10 21.25
C ALA A 765 -29.18 -63.95 19.96
N TYR A 766 -28.13 -63.76 19.15
CA TYR A 766 -27.89 -64.55 17.94
C TYR A 766 -27.71 -66.05 18.25
N GLN A 767 -26.89 -66.39 19.24
CA GLN A 767 -26.68 -67.79 19.66
C GLN A 767 -27.95 -68.44 20.21
N ALA A 768 -28.74 -67.71 20.99
CA ALA A 768 -30.02 -68.22 21.51
C ALA A 768 -31.00 -68.55 20.37
N LEU A 769 -31.13 -67.67 19.38
CA LEU A 769 -31.99 -67.91 18.22
C LEU A 769 -31.47 -69.07 17.34
N ALA A 770 -30.16 -69.20 17.17
CA ALA A 770 -29.57 -70.31 16.41
C ALA A 770 -29.87 -71.67 17.06
N ARG A 771 -29.79 -71.75 18.40
CA ARG A 771 -30.17 -72.97 19.15
C ARG A 771 -31.65 -73.30 19.01
N ILE A 772 -32.52 -72.29 18.96
CA ILE A 772 -33.96 -72.50 18.75
C ILE A 772 -34.23 -73.09 17.36
N ILE A 773 -33.51 -72.64 16.32
CA ILE A 773 -33.62 -73.23 14.98
C ILE A 773 -33.14 -74.67 14.99
N GLN A 774 -31.99 -74.95 15.60
CA GLN A 774 -31.45 -76.32 15.69
C GLN A 774 -32.42 -77.27 16.41
N ALA A 775 -32.95 -76.87 17.57
CA ALA A 775 -33.92 -77.67 18.31
C ALA A 775 -35.23 -77.86 17.52
N SER A 776 -35.65 -76.85 16.75
CA SER A 776 -36.83 -76.95 15.89
C SER A 776 -36.63 -77.92 14.72
N ASP A 777 -35.43 -77.94 14.12
CA ASP A 777 -35.05 -78.88 13.06
C ASP A 777 -34.99 -80.32 13.60
N GLU A 778 -34.41 -80.53 14.78
CA GLU A 778 -34.39 -81.84 15.46
C GLU A 778 -35.81 -82.37 15.74
N ILE A 779 -36.72 -81.52 16.23
CA ILE A 779 -38.13 -81.89 16.44
C ILE A 779 -38.82 -82.21 15.12
N PHE A 780 -38.55 -81.45 14.06
CA PHE A 780 -39.14 -81.67 12.74
C PHE A 780 -38.66 -82.99 12.10
N GLN A 781 -37.36 -83.27 12.18
CA GLN A 781 -36.76 -84.54 11.73
C GLN A 781 -37.28 -85.73 12.56
N SER A 782 -37.43 -85.56 13.88
CA SER A 782 -38.01 -86.61 14.73
C SER A 782 -39.47 -86.89 14.39
N LEU A 783 -40.26 -85.88 14.04
CA LEU A 783 -41.65 -86.06 13.60
C LEU A 783 -41.72 -86.73 12.22
N LEU A 784 -40.85 -86.35 11.28
CA LEU A 784 -40.75 -86.96 9.95
C LEU A 784 -40.28 -88.42 10.01
N ALA A 785 -39.39 -88.76 10.95
CA ALA A 785 -38.96 -90.14 11.17
C ALA A 785 -40.01 -90.99 11.91
N SER A 786 -41.05 -90.38 12.47
CA SER A 786 -42.14 -91.03 13.21
C SER A 786 -43.42 -91.27 12.39
N VAL A 787 -43.43 -90.86 11.12
CA VAL A 787 -44.46 -91.13 10.11
C VAL A 787 -43.85 -92.05 9.06
#